data_AF-A0A9W9EAW5-F1
#
_entry.id   AF-A0A9W9EAW5-F1
#
_cell.length_a   1.000
_cell.length_b   1.000
_cell.length_c   1.000
_cell.angle_alpha   90.00
_cell.angle_beta   90.00
_cell.angle_gamma   90.00
#
_symmetry.space_group_name_H-M   'P 1'
#
loop_
_entity.id
_entity.type
_entity.pdbx_description
1 polymer ?
#
loop_
_entity_poly.entity_id
_entity_poly.type
_entity_poly.pdbx_seq_one_letter_code
_entity_poly.pdbx_strand_id
1 'polypeptide(L)'
;MASALDSQVDIVVPEMPSFTKGYHHRSYPAISPSRPEIAAAAAGKNIVVTGGGTGIGKAIAIAFAQAGARSVAILGRRADRLQQTAAEMNSEAAKHGHSPIIVTETKISTEPGSNYLDVLVSNAGMAPKMGTVLGYDAQIMMNTFGLNVLSAFNAVNAWVPIAPPGDKAVLINVSSMMAHASPVVTNFAYSMAKAANLKMIDYFAAENPSIHVVSLQPGIINTELGGEDMPIFVAPDTTELPGQFCVWLLTDEARFLKNKFVWANWDVEDLVARKDEVLTTRALTWGVEGVPVSAIRRQAAKGQNLGRRINRPSRVKAFERQAMVQPLFAVKSKHESSEIHQDNRDEDHSPRRDIENALSRIEPVIGDSVSVLSLPIDIAQEDRVLMYEAVAFMNAPRCLPSLAKAFGDGSVGHSLFLQLIFTDQAYYHCALATVLECNHISPQAGVSTIRHLTQAFRLINERISRAEHVSNSTLAVVMSLSTYESTRGRYDRGMIHMSGLFRMVETRGGLDRIGSEEPEIMQKIYRADLDYALRFGATPKMNIKLFENSKAMERLNMPSARDHSTIAPSFNPEFREQLGSELCDLWKSAAGMSMLVNEASASKRSKLSRSKFLRSYIWLGHRLLNYAPLNKPRSLNRIQSMAHLGLLMLVSSLLCGLDRRVVENAILSQLLRDESSRETSSETQEILLWLLFLGAAGILQDPSHNIWLVPKTWETMQALGLGTWDSVRSILFKFPWMSDFYESGASALFVKVTQYQSSQLSL
;
A
#
# COMPACT_ATOMS: atom_id res chain seq x y z
N MET A 1 -7.12 -37.17 -27.18
CA MET A 1 -6.97 -35.82 -27.75
C MET A 1 -5.93 -35.03 -26.94
N ALA A 2 -4.67 -35.45 -27.03
CA ALA A 2 -3.53 -34.80 -26.40
C ALA A 2 -2.43 -34.68 -27.46
N SER A 3 -2.48 -33.65 -28.30
CA SER A 3 -1.44 -33.33 -29.29
C SER A 3 -1.58 -31.92 -29.90
N ALA A 4 -1.72 -30.88 -29.06
CA ALA A 4 -1.79 -29.50 -29.57
C ALA A 4 -1.08 -28.47 -28.66
N LEU A 5 -0.03 -28.86 -27.96
CA LEU A 5 0.77 -27.98 -27.08
C LEU A 5 2.27 -28.27 -27.24
N ASP A 6 2.76 -28.30 -28.47
CA ASP A 6 4.20 -28.37 -28.72
C ASP A 6 4.63 -27.60 -29.97
N SER A 7 4.18 -26.35 -30.08
CA SER A 7 4.82 -25.38 -30.98
C SER A 7 5.33 -24.22 -30.15
N GLN A 8 6.57 -24.34 -29.66
CA GLN A 8 7.40 -23.17 -29.37
C GLN A 8 7.44 -22.36 -30.66
N VAL A 9 6.70 -21.25 -30.69
CA VAL A 9 6.83 -20.27 -31.76
C VAL A 9 8.18 -19.62 -31.53
N ASP A 10 9.20 -20.06 -32.28
CA ASP A 10 10.46 -19.34 -32.40
C ASP A 10 10.14 -17.96 -32.98
N ILE A 11 9.98 -16.96 -32.10
CA ILE A 11 9.86 -15.56 -32.50
C ILE A 11 11.23 -15.17 -33.03
N VAL A 12 11.40 -15.25 -34.35
CA VAL A 12 12.58 -14.71 -35.06
C VAL A 12 12.62 -13.21 -34.79
N VAL A 13 13.60 -12.77 -34.00
CA VAL A 13 13.85 -11.34 -33.76
C VAL A 13 14.28 -10.72 -35.10
N PRO A 14 13.58 -9.70 -35.62
CA PRO A 14 13.98 -9.04 -36.86
C PRO A 14 15.40 -8.48 -36.76
N GLU A 15 16.13 -8.45 -37.87
CA GLU A 15 17.43 -7.79 -37.94
C GLU A 15 17.25 -6.30 -37.61
N MET A 16 17.79 -5.89 -36.45
CA MET A 16 17.63 -4.54 -35.95
C MET A 16 18.57 -3.59 -36.70
N PRO A 17 18.09 -2.42 -37.17
CA PRO A 17 18.97 -1.44 -37.79
C PRO A 17 20.04 -0.98 -36.79
N SER A 18 21.31 -1.14 -37.16
CA SER A 18 22.46 -0.74 -36.34
C SER A 18 23.04 0.59 -36.81
N PHE A 19 23.39 1.46 -35.87
CA PHE A 19 24.16 2.66 -36.17
C PHE A 19 25.65 2.33 -36.38
N THR A 20 26.18 1.28 -35.78
CA THR A 20 27.57 0.85 -35.98
C THR A 20 27.65 -0.27 -37.00
N LYS A 21 28.80 -0.43 -37.67
CA LYS A 21 29.02 -1.53 -38.61
C LYS A 21 29.15 -2.85 -37.84
N GLY A 22 29.87 -2.82 -36.71
CA GLY A 22 29.91 -3.89 -35.73
C GLY A 22 28.72 -3.88 -34.76
N TYR A 23 28.36 -5.05 -34.23
CA TYR A 23 27.31 -5.24 -33.23
C TYR A 23 27.72 -6.37 -32.30
N HIS A 24 27.48 -6.22 -31.00
CA HIS A 24 27.90 -7.18 -29.98
C HIS A 24 26.72 -7.65 -29.13
N HIS A 25 26.65 -8.97 -28.93
CA HIS A 25 25.68 -9.62 -28.03
C HIS A 25 26.26 -9.94 -26.66
N ARG A 26 27.57 -9.77 -26.49
CA ARG A 26 28.34 -10.13 -25.28
C ARG A 26 29.35 -9.04 -24.99
N SER A 27 29.84 -9.01 -23.76
CA SER A 27 31.03 -8.22 -23.40
C SER A 27 32.21 -8.53 -24.34
N TYR A 28 33.00 -7.50 -24.64
CA TYR A 28 34.16 -7.56 -25.55
C TYR A 28 35.26 -6.59 -25.07
N PRO A 29 36.52 -6.73 -25.54
CA PRO A 29 37.68 -6.06 -24.93
C PRO A 29 37.58 -4.54 -24.80
N ALA A 30 36.99 -3.85 -25.77
CA ALA A 30 36.98 -2.38 -25.79
C ALA A 30 36.15 -1.75 -24.64
N ILE A 31 35.17 -2.48 -24.09
CA ILE A 31 34.35 -2.04 -22.95
C ILE A 31 34.71 -2.72 -21.63
N SER A 32 35.76 -3.54 -21.61
CA SER A 32 36.12 -4.32 -20.42
C SER A 32 36.46 -3.43 -19.21
N PRO A 33 35.88 -3.69 -18.01
CA PRO A 33 36.21 -2.97 -16.78
C PRO A 33 37.71 -3.01 -16.41
N SER A 34 38.43 -4.03 -16.87
CA SER A 34 39.87 -4.20 -16.62
C SER A 34 40.75 -3.33 -17.53
N ARG A 35 40.17 -2.68 -18.54
CA ARG A 35 40.90 -1.79 -19.44
C ARG A 35 41.35 -0.54 -18.66
N PRO A 36 42.64 -0.13 -18.70
CA PRO A 36 43.17 0.93 -17.83
C PRO A 36 42.40 2.26 -17.91
N GLU A 37 41.98 2.69 -19.10
CA GLU A 37 41.22 3.94 -19.25
C GLU A 37 39.83 3.88 -18.59
N ILE A 38 39.18 2.71 -18.65
CA ILE A 38 37.84 2.47 -18.06
C ILE A 38 37.94 2.39 -16.54
N ALA A 39 38.91 1.62 -16.03
CA ALA A 39 39.18 1.53 -14.59
C ALA A 39 39.52 2.92 -14.01
N ALA A 40 40.37 3.70 -14.69
CA ALA A 40 40.71 5.05 -14.26
C ALA A 40 39.49 6.01 -14.26
N ALA A 41 38.55 5.85 -15.20
CA ALA A 41 37.34 6.68 -15.27
C ALA A 41 36.36 6.39 -14.12
N ALA A 42 36.27 5.15 -13.66
CA ALA A 42 35.42 4.75 -12.53
C ALA A 42 36.10 4.91 -11.17
N ALA A 43 37.44 4.85 -11.12
CA ALA A 43 38.21 4.93 -9.89
C ALA A 43 37.89 6.21 -9.07
N GLY A 44 37.69 6.04 -7.77
CA GLY A 44 37.42 7.15 -6.86
C GLY A 44 35.98 7.70 -6.89
N LYS A 45 35.11 7.19 -7.78
CA LYS A 45 33.73 7.64 -7.97
C LYS A 45 32.74 6.96 -7.02
N ASN A 46 31.76 7.72 -6.56
CA ASN A 46 30.62 7.18 -5.81
C ASN A 46 29.42 6.99 -6.76
N ILE A 47 28.96 5.75 -6.91
CA ILE A 47 27.94 5.36 -7.89
C ILE A 47 26.66 4.99 -7.16
N VAL A 48 25.51 5.39 -7.70
CA VAL A 48 24.20 4.97 -7.23
C VAL A 48 23.38 4.35 -8.36
N VAL A 49 22.84 3.15 -8.13
CA VAL A 49 22.10 2.37 -9.12
C VAL A 49 20.70 2.03 -8.61
N THR A 50 19.66 2.56 -9.27
CA THR A 50 18.28 2.21 -8.93
C THR A 50 17.88 0.87 -9.56
N GLY A 51 17.15 0.04 -8.83
CA GLY A 51 16.83 -1.32 -9.30
C GLY A 51 18.05 -2.24 -9.35
N GLY A 52 19.06 -2.00 -8.49
CA GLY A 52 20.35 -2.69 -8.53
C GLY A 52 20.36 -4.13 -8.01
N GLY A 53 19.23 -4.65 -7.51
CA GLY A 53 19.18 -5.98 -6.88
C GLY A 53 19.02 -7.18 -7.83
N THR A 54 18.72 -6.96 -9.12
CA THR A 54 18.48 -8.03 -10.10
C THR A 54 18.74 -7.56 -11.54
N GLY A 55 18.94 -8.51 -12.47
CA GLY A 55 18.99 -8.23 -13.91
C GLY A 55 20.05 -7.20 -14.33
N ILE A 56 19.66 -6.28 -15.20
CA ILE A 56 20.55 -5.24 -15.77
C ILE A 56 21.14 -4.33 -14.69
N GLY A 57 20.34 -3.90 -13.70
CA GLY A 57 20.83 -3.04 -12.62
C GLY A 57 21.91 -3.70 -11.78
N LYS A 58 21.75 -5.00 -11.48
CA LYS A 58 22.77 -5.82 -10.82
C LYS A 58 24.05 -5.89 -11.65
N ALA A 59 23.94 -6.16 -12.95
CA ALA A 59 25.10 -6.26 -13.84
C ALA A 59 25.86 -4.92 -13.96
N ILE A 60 25.14 -3.79 -14.00
CA ILE A 60 25.75 -2.45 -13.97
C ILE A 60 26.49 -2.22 -12.65
N ALA A 61 25.87 -2.55 -11.51
CA ALA A 61 26.50 -2.40 -10.20
C ALA A 61 27.78 -3.25 -10.06
N ILE A 62 27.75 -4.50 -10.55
CA ILE A 62 28.91 -5.39 -10.61
C ILE A 62 30.01 -4.80 -11.50
N ALA A 63 29.68 -4.29 -12.69
CA ALA A 63 30.67 -3.72 -13.60
C ALA A 63 31.39 -2.50 -12.99
N PHE A 64 30.66 -1.62 -12.28
CA PHE A 64 31.29 -0.51 -11.55
C PHE A 64 32.18 -0.97 -10.39
N ALA A 65 31.79 -2.04 -9.70
CA ALA A 65 32.61 -2.65 -8.65
C ALA A 65 33.90 -3.29 -9.22
N GLN A 66 33.80 -3.97 -10.37
CA GLN A 66 34.95 -4.53 -11.11
C GLN A 66 35.90 -3.46 -11.64
N ALA A 67 35.39 -2.27 -11.99
CA ALA A 67 36.19 -1.15 -12.48
C ALA A 67 36.85 -0.31 -11.36
N GLY A 68 36.64 -0.67 -10.08
CA GLY A 68 37.30 0.01 -8.96
C GLY A 68 36.63 1.29 -8.49
N ALA A 69 35.31 1.44 -8.69
CA ALA A 69 34.55 2.53 -8.07
C ALA A 69 34.79 2.60 -6.55
N ARG A 70 34.78 3.82 -5.97
CA ARG A 70 35.01 4.00 -4.52
C ARG A 70 33.86 3.41 -3.70
N SER A 71 32.64 3.68 -4.13
CA SER A 71 31.44 3.10 -3.52
C SER A 71 30.38 2.83 -4.58
N VAL A 72 29.61 1.76 -4.37
CA VAL A 72 28.45 1.45 -5.21
C VAL A 72 27.24 1.21 -4.31
N ALA A 73 26.28 2.11 -4.38
CA ALA A 73 25.00 2.00 -3.69
C ALA A 73 23.95 1.39 -4.62
N ILE A 74 23.31 0.30 -4.19
CA ILE A 74 22.21 -0.34 -4.93
C ILE A 74 20.89 -0.12 -4.19
N LEU A 75 19.88 0.31 -4.95
CA LEU A 75 18.54 0.58 -4.41
C LEU A 75 17.51 -0.40 -4.95
N GLY A 76 16.59 -0.82 -4.09
CA GLY A 76 15.49 -1.70 -4.47
C GLY A 76 14.53 -2.00 -3.32
N ARG A 77 13.41 -2.65 -3.64
CA ARG A 77 12.34 -2.98 -2.68
C ARG A 77 12.58 -4.31 -1.94
N ARG A 78 13.38 -5.20 -2.53
CA ARG A 78 13.62 -6.58 -2.06
C ARG A 78 14.96 -6.65 -1.35
N ALA A 79 14.94 -6.56 -0.01
CA ALA A 79 16.16 -6.49 0.80
C ALA A 79 17.06 -7.73 0.65
N ASP A 80 16.45 -8.92 0.54
CA ASP A 80 17.11 -10.20 0.28
C ASP A 80 17.92 -10.17 -1.03
N ARG A 81 17.33 -9.65 -2.12
CA ARG A 81 18.00 -9.56 -3.43
C ARG A 81 19.11 -8.53 -3.45
N LEU A 82 18.95 -7.43 -2.71
CA LEU A 82 20.00 -6.42 -2.56
C LEU A 82 21.21 -7.00 -1.79
N GLN A 83 20.97 -7.71 -0.70
CA GLN A 83 22.04 -8.33 0.08
C GLN A 83 22.80 -9.38 -0.74
N GLN A 84 22.08 -10.23 -1.49
CA GLN A 84 22.70 -11.20 -2.39
C GLN A 84 23.58 -10.50 -3.44
N THR A 85 23.06 -9.44 -4.06
CA THR A 85 23.81 -8.69 -5.08
C THR A 85 25.04 -8.00 -4.50
N ALA A 86 24.93 -7.42 -3.29
CA ALA A 86 26.06 -6.81 -2.60
C ALA A 86 27.19 -7.83 -2.32
N ALA A 87 26.84 -9.06 -1.94
CA ALA A 87 27.83 -10.12 -1.74
C ALA A 87 28.55 -10.49 -3.05
N GLU A 88 27.82 -10.58 -4.16
CA GLU A 88 28.40 -10.86 -5.48
C GLU A 88 29.30 -9.73 -5.97
N MET A 89 28.86 -8.47 -5.81
CA MET A 89 29.67 -7.29 -6.14
C MET A 89 30.99 -7.27 -5.37
N ASN A 90 30.98 -7.61 -4.06
CA ASN A 90 32.20 -7.72 -3.26
C ASN A 90 33.14 -8.82 -3.81
N SER A 91 32.59 -9.98 -4.16
CA SER A 91 33.38 -11.09 -4.72
C SER A 91 34.01 -10.70 -6.05
N GLU A 92 33.24 -10.07 -6.95
CA GLU A 92 33.72 -9.65 -8.26
C GLU A 92 34.75 -8.52 -8.18
N ALA A 93 34.55 -7.54 -7.30
CA ALA A 93 35.53 -6.50 -7.06
C ALA A 93 36.87 -7.09 -6.55
N ALA A 94 36.81 -8.03 -5.59
CA ALA A 94 38.01 -8.66 -5.05
C ALA A 94 38.81 -9.43 -6.12
N LYS A 95 38.14 -10.10 -7.06
CA LYS A 95 38.79 -10.77 -8.20
C LYS A 95 39.56 -9.81 -9.11
N HIS A 96 39.16 -8.54 -9.13
CA HIS A 96 39.80 -7.47 -9.90
C HIS A 96 40.75 -6.61 -9.04
N GLY A 97 40.99 -6.99 -7.78
CA GLY A 97 41.89 -6.26 -6.87
C GLY A 97 41.29 -5.01 -6.24
N HIS A 98 39.97 -4.93 -6.14
CA HIS A 98 39.23 -3.78 -5.60
C HIS A 98 38.37 -4.15 -4.39
N SER A 99 38.11 -3.14 -3.54
CA SER A 99 37.27 -3.27 -2.34
C SER A 99 36.36 -2.04 -2.20
N PRO A 100 35.33 -1.88 -3.07
CA PRO A 100 34.40 -0.77 -3.00
C PRO A 100 33.57 -0.81 -1.71
N ILE A 101 33.16 0.35 -1.21
CA ILE A 101 32.15 0.42 -0.16
C ILE A 101 30.79 0.12 -0.79
N ILE A 102 30.15 -0.98 -0.40
CA ILE A 102 28.85 -1.38 -0.94
C ILE A 102 27.76 -1.03 0.06
N VAL A 103 26.75 -0.30 -0.41
CA VAL A 103 25.62 0.12 0.40
C VAL A 103 24.32 -0.39 -0.22
N THR A 104 23.46 -0.99 0.60
CA THR A 104 22.12 -1.41 0.19
C THR A 104 21.11 -0.53 0.90
N GLU A 105 20.36 0.28 0.15
CA GLU A 105 19.34 1.16 0.72
C GLU A 105 18.01 1.06 -0.05
N THR A 106 16.95 1.58 0.55
CA THR A 106 15.65 1.76 -0.11
C THR A 106 15.47 3.18 -0.67
N LYS A 107 16.32 4.12 -0.27
CA LYS A 107 16.30 5.54 -0.69
C LYS A 107 17.70 6.05 -0.95
N ILE A 108 17.83 7.20 -1.60
CA ILE A 108 19.10 7.92 -1.65
C ILE A 108 19.19 8.73 -0.35
N SER A 109 20.18 8.44 0.51
CA SER A 109 20.49 9.28 1.66
C SER A 109 21.12 10.60 1.21
N THR A 110 20.70 11.69 1.82
CA THR A 110 20.98 13.08 1.42
C THR A 110 21.75 13.86 2.49
N GLU A 111 22.27 13.17 3.50
CA GLU A 111 22.95 13.83 4.61
C GLU A 111 24.11 14.73 4.11
N PRO A 112 24.05 16.05 4.39
CA PRO A 112 25.09 17.00 4.01
C PRO A 112 26.41 16.64 4.67
N GLY A 113 27.45 16.37 3.87
CA GLY A 113 28.80 16.08 4.36
C GLY A 113 29.32 14.68 4.03
N SER A 114 28.49 13.79 3.47
CA SER A 114 28.95 12.60 2.77
C SER A 114 29.56 12.98 1.41
N ASN A 115 30.54 12.21 0.91
CA ASN A 115 31.17 12.49 -0.39
C ASN A 115 30.11 12.58 -1.51
N TYR A 116 30.27 13.49 -2.47
CA TYR A 116 29.35 13.65 -3.62
C TYR A 116 29.03 12.30 -4.30
N LEU A 117 27.78 12.10 -4.71
CA LEU A 117 27.41 10.98 -5.57
C LEU A 117 27.70 11.35 -7.03
N ASP A 118 28.82 10.88 -7.57
CA ASP A 118 29.29 11.27 -8.91
C ASP A 118 28.37 10.80 -10.04
N VAL A 119 27.81 9.60 -9.91
CA VAL A 119 27.07 8.95 -11.00
C VAL A 119 25.74 8.39 -10.51
N LEU A 120 24.65 8.82 -11.14
CA LEU A 120 23.33 8.20 -11.00
C LEU A 120 23.04 7.33 -12.21
N VAL A 121 22.82 6.04 -11.97
CA VAL A 121 22.24 5.11 -12.94
C VAL A 121 20.76 4.95 -12.63
N SER A 122 19.92 5.65 -13.39
CA SER A 122 18.46 5.53 -13.32
C SER A 122 18.01 4.31 -14.13
N ASN A 123 17.86 3.16 -13.45
CA ASN A 123 17.57 1.87 -14.07
C ASN A 123 16.26 1.21 -13.62
N ALA A 124 15.72 1.55 -12.44
CA ALA A 124 14.49 0.94 -11.94
C ALA A 124 13.33 1.07 -12.95
N GLY A 125 12.64 -0.06 -13.20
CA GLY A 125 11.52 -0.12 -14.14
C GLY A 125 10.81 -1.46 -14.09
N MET A 126 9.72 -1.59 -14.83
CA MET A 126 8.96 -2.83 -14.97
C MET A 126 8.26 -2.91 -16.33
N ALA A 127 8.07 -4.13 -16.82
CA ALA A 127 7.22 -4.42 -17.97
C ALA A 127 5.85 -4.89 -17.48
N PRO A 128 4.74 -4.23 -17.84
CA PRO A 128 3.42 -4.68 -17.47
C PRO A 128 2.96 -5.85 -18.35
N LYS A 129 1.82 -6.44 -17.98
CA LYS A 129 1.10 -7.40 -18.81
C LYS A 129 0.83 -6.82 -20.22
N MET A 130 1.11 -7.57 -21.27
CA MET A 130 0.81 -7.15 -22.63
C MET A 130 -0.71 -6.99 -22.86
N GLY A 131 -1.11 -6.01 -23.67
CA GLY A 131 -2.50 -5.78 -24.05
C GLY A 131 -2.68 -4.62 -25.04
N THR A 132 -3.82 -4.61 -25.73
CA THR A 132 -4.18 -3.56 -26.70
C THR A 132 -4.55 -2.26 -25.99
N VAL A 133 -4.42 -1.12 -26.68
CA VAL A 133 -4.84 0.19 -26.13
C VAL A 133 -6.32 0.19 -25.73
N LEU A 134 -7.19 -0.30 -26.62
CA LEU A 134 -8.62 -0.38 -26.36
C LEU A 134 -8.88 -1.48 -25.30
N GLY A 135 -9.55 -1.09 -24.21
CA GLY A 135 -9.89 -2.00 -23.12
C GLY A 135 -8.75 -2.35 -22.17
N TYR A 136 -7.59 -1.68 -22.27
CA TYR A 136 -6.51 -1.89 -21.31
C TYR A 136 -6.88 -1.37 -19.93
N ASP A 137 -6.41 -2.07 -18.90
CA ASP A 137 -6.60 -1.65 -17.51
C ASP A 137 -5.82 -0.35 -17.22
N ALA A 138 -6.56 0.72 -16.90
CA ALA A 138 -5.98 2.03 -16.64
C ALA A 138 -5.05 2.04 -15.41
N GLN A 139 -5.31 1.21 -14.40
CA GLN A 139 -4.48 1.15 -13.21
C GLN A 139 -3.14 0.45 -13.50
N ILE A 140 -3.14 -0.62 -14.30
CA ILE A 140 -1.90 -1.25 -14.76
C ILE A 140 -1.07 -0.22 -15.53
N MET A 141 -1.69 0.55 -16.43
CA MET A 141 -1.01 1.62 -17.17
C MET A 141 -0.41 2.68 -16.23
N MET A 142 -1.17 3.18 -15.25
CA MET A 142 -0.70 4.19 -14.29
C MET A 142 0.43 3.67 -13.40
N ASN A 143 0.36 2.40 -12.98
CA ASN A 143 1.44 1.77 -12.22
C ASN A 143 2.73 1.65 -13.04
N THR A 144 2.62 1.31 -14.33
CA THR A 144 3.76 1.30 -15.26
C THR A 144 4.39 2.67 -15.39
N PHE A 145 3.57 3.73 -15.49
CA PHE A 145 4.05 5.10 -15.55
C PHE A 145 4.75 5.52 -14.26
N GLY A 146 4.15 5.21 -13.10
CA GLY A 146 4.76 5.46 -11.80
C GLY A 146 6.13 4.80 -11.65
N LEU A 147 6.27 3.54 -12.06
CA LEU A 147 7.52 2.80 -11.91
C LEU A 147 8.58 3.11 -12.97
N ASN A 148 8.23 3.51 -14.19
CA ASN A 148 9.21 3.78 -15.25
C ASN A 148 9.53 5.27 -15.45
N VAL A 149 8.61 6.18 -15.08
CA VAL A 149 8.79 7.63 -15.26
C VAL A 149 9.06 8.32 -13.94
N LEU A 150 8.18 8.12 -12.96
CA LEU A 150 8.25 8.87 -11.71
C LEU A 150 9.39 8.40 -10.81
N SER A 151 9.73 7.12 -10.83
CA SER A 151 10.92 6.60 -10.15
C SER A 151 12.20 7.33 -10.61
N ALA A 152 12.36 7.53 -11.92
CA ALA A 152 13.48 8.25 -12.51
C ALA A 152 13.43 9.74 -12.16
N PHE A 153 12.25 10.36 -12.22
CA PHE A 153 12.06 11.76 -11.80
C PHE A 153 12.49 11.96 -10.33
N ASN A 154 12.03 11.11 -9.42
CA ASN A 154 12.41 11.19 -8.01
C ASN A 154 13.90 10.95 -7.81
N ALA A 155 14.48 10.00 -8.56
CA ALA A 155 15.91 9.69 -8.47
C ALA A 155 16.77 10.89 -8.85
N VAL A 156 16.41 11.55 -9.95
CA VAL A 156 17.09 12.77 -10.38
C VAL A 156 16.93 13.89 -9.34
N ASN A 157 15.72 14.14 -8.84
CA ASN A 157 15.49 15.20 -7.85
C ASN A 157 16.23 14.97 -6.53
N ALA A 158 16.34 13.72 -6.06
CA ALA A 158 17.08 13.37 -4.85
C ALA A 158 18.60 13.43 -5.05
N TRP A 159 19.09 13.08 -6.25
CA TRP A 159 20.51 13.05 -6.55
C TRP A 159 21.11 14.42 -6.83
N VAL A 160 20.40 15.30 -7.56
CA VAL A 160 20.94 16.61 -8.00
C VAL A 160 21.51 17.47 -6.86
N PRO A 161 20.89 17.59 -5.67
CA PRO A 161 21.43 18.36 -4.56
C PRO A 161 22.78 17.85 -4.02
N ILE A 162 23.07 16.55 -4.20
CA ILE A 162 24.26 15.86 -3.69
C ILE A 162 25.20 15.40 -4.81
N ALA A 163 24.92 15.80 -6.06
CA ALA A 163 25.78 15.58 -7.20
C ALA A 163 26.95 16.57 -7.19
N PRO A 164 28.13 16.20 -7.72
CA PRO A 164 29.25 17.12 -7.80
C PRO A 164 28.92 18.27 -8.77
N PRO A 165 29.43 19.49 -8.52
CA PRO A 165 29.18 20.63 -9.41
C PRO A 165 29.86 20.45 -10.77
N GLY A 166 29.28 21.09 -11.79
CA GLY A 166 29.86 21.16 -13.13
C GLY A 166 29.61 19.90 -13.97
N ASP A 167 30.60 19.51 -14.76
CA ASP A 167 30.56 18.40 -15.72
C ASP A 167 31.03 17.06 -15.14
N LYS A 168 31.31 17.03 -13.83
CA LYS A 168 31.73 15.83 -13.10
C LYS A 168 30.57 14.91 -12.75
N ALA A 169 29.34 15.44 -12.73
CA ALA A 169 28.13 14.69 -12.46
C ALA A 169 27.64 13.98 -13.72
N VAL A 170 27.39 12.68 -13.61
CA VAL A 170 26.95 11.84 -14.74
C VAL A 170 25.61 11.19 -14.40
N LEU A 171 24.64 11.35 -15.31
CA LEU A 171 23.36 10.64 -15.27
C LEU A 171 23.29 9.66 -16.45
N ILE A 172 23.20 8.38 -16.12
CA ILE A 172 22.95 7.31 -17.10
C ILE A 172 21.50 6.86 -16.91
N ASN A 173 20.65 7.11 -17.91
CA ASN A 173 19.25 6.69 -17.90
C ASN A 173 19.05 5.41 -18.73
N VAL A 174 18.67 4.31 -18.08
CA VAL A 174 18.39 3.04 -18.75
C VAL A 174 16.95 3.05 -19.26
N SER A 175 16.81 3.38 -20.53
CA SER A 175 15.53 3.50 -21.23
C SER A 175 15.22 2.20 -21.98
N SER A 176 14.68 2.27 -23.20
CA SER A 176 14.43 1.12 -24.05
C SER A 176 14.32 1.51 -25.52
N MET A 177 14.62 0.60 -26.46
CA MET A 177 14.26 0.76 -27.87
C MET A 177 12.76 1.01 -28.06
N MET A 178 11.92 0.51 -27.13
CA MET A 178 10.47 0.71 -27.16
C MET A 178 10.06 2.18 -27.00
N ALA A 179 10.98 3.06 -26.59
CA ALA A 179 10.74 4.51 -26.54
C ALA A 179 10.65 5.16 -27.94
N HIS A 180 11.23 4.53 -28.98
CA HIS A 180 11.28 5.09 -30.34
C HIS A 180 10.92 4.10 -31.45
N ALA A 181 10.76 2.80 -31.15
CA ALA A 181 10.43 1.79 -32.14
C ALA A 181 9.04 2.01 -32.72
N SER A 182 8.83 1.52 -33.94
CA SER A 182 7.49 1.44 -34.53
C SER A 182 6.53 0.68 -33.60
N PRO A 183 5.22 0.99 -33.61
CA PRO A 183 4.26 0.35 -32.72
C PRO A 183 4.33 -1.18 -32.76
N VAL A 184 4.69 -1.77 -31.62
CA VAL A 184 4.62 -3.22 -31.39
C VAL A 184 3.26 -3.53 -30.77
N VAL A 185 2.46 -4.32 -31.47
CA VAL A 185 1.09 -4.67 -31.05
C VAL A 185 1.15 -5.26 -29.63
N THR A 186 0.23 -4.81 -28.77
CA THR A 186 0.11 -5.17 -27.34
C THR A 186 1.15 -4.60 -26.35
N ASN A 187 2.18 -3.85 -26.79
CA ASN A 187 3.22 -3.35 -25.89
C ASN A 187 3.14 -1.82 -25.61
N PHE A 188 1.97 -1.22 -25.82
CA PHE A 188 1.83 0.24 -25.81
C PHE A 188 2.14 0.87 -24.45
N ALA A 189 1.73 0.24 -23.33
CA ALA A 189 1.87 0.82 -21.99
C ALA A 189 3.35 1.00 -21.60
N TYR A 190 4.18 -0.01 -21.88
CA TYR A 190 5.62 0.06 -21.66
C TYR A 190 6.29 1.07 -22.61
N SER A 191 5.95 1.02 -23.90
CA SER A 191 6.50 1.92 -24.93
C SER A 191 6.22 3.38 -24.60
N MET A 192 4.97 3.69 -24.25
CA MET A 192 4.53 5.01 -23.84
C MET A 192 5.27 5.49 -22.59
N ALA A 193 5.41 4.63 -21.56
CA ALA A 193 6.13 5.00 -20.34
C ALA A 193 7.64 5.24 -20.59
N LYS A 194 8.31 4.40 -21.42
CA LYS A 194 9.73 4.60 -21.76
C LYS A 194 9.96 5.83 -22.65
N ALA A 195 9.03 6.14 -23.56
CA ALA A 195 9.07 7.39 -24.32
C ALA A 195 8.88 8.63 -23.42
N ALA A 196 7.93 8.58 -22.47
CA ALA A 196 7.70 9.65 -21.50
C ALA A 196 8.90 9.88 -20.59
N ASN A 197 9.51 8.79 -20.08
CA ASN A 197 10.75 8.83 -19.32
C ASN A 197 11.87 9.51 -20.14
N LEU A 198 12.08 9.09 -21.40
CA LEU A 198 13.11 9.66 -22.26
C LEU A 198 12.89 11.15 -22.51
N LYS A 199 11.65 11.62 -22.66
CA LYS A 199 11.35 13.06 -22.78
C LYS A 199 11.63 13.85 -21.52
N MET A 200 11.27 13.29 -20.38
CA MET A 200 11.54 13.94 -19.10
C MET A 200 13.05 14.13 -18.90
N ILE A 201 13.86 13.12 -19.22
CA ILE A 201 15.32 13.20 -19.13
C ILE A 201 15.93 14.15 -20.16
N ASP A 202 15.37 14.23 -21.38
CA ASP A 202 15.77 15.21 -22.40
C ASP A 202 15.57 16.66 -21.92
N TYR A 203 14.42 16.97 -21.29
CA TYR A 203 14.20 18.27 -20.66
C TYR A 203 15.18 18.53 -19.50
N PHE A 204 15.37 17.55 -18.62
CA PHE A 204 16.32 17.66 -17.52
C PHE A 204 17.75 17.99 -18.02
N ALA A 205 18.21 17.30 -19.07
CA ALA A 205 19.53 17.52 -19.66
C ALA A 205 19.66 18.92 -20.30
N ALA A 206 18.59 19.43 -20.91
CA ALA A 206 18.57 20.78 -21.48
C ALA A 206 18.57 21.88 -20.40
N GLU A 207 17.89 21.63 -19.27
CA GLU A 207 17.82 22.54 -18.12
C GLU A 207 19.09 22.52 -17.27
N ASN A 208 19.82 21.40 -17.27
CA ASN A 208 21.03 21.20 -16.48
C ASN A 208 22.25 20.93 -17.39
N PRO A 209 22.65 21.88 -18.24
CA PRO A 209 23.64 21.66 -19.30
C PRO A 209 25.05 21.36 -18.77
N SER A 210 25.33 21.56 -17.48
CA SER A 210 26.59 21.15 -16.86
C SER A 210 26.65 19.63 -16.69
N ILE A 211 25.57 18.99 -16.27
CA ILE A 211 25.51 17.54 -16.01
C ILE A 211 25.70 16.76 -17.31
N HIS A 212 26.47 15.68 -17.27
CA HIS A 212 26.63 14.78 -18.40
C HIS A 212 25.50 13.74 -18.38
N VAL A 213 24.55 13.85 -19.31
CA VAL A 213 23.39 12.93 -19.38
C VAL A 213 23.50 12.04 -20.60
N VAL A 214 23.35 10.74 -20.44
CA VAL A 214 23.23 9.77 -21.55
C VAL A 214 22.05 8.87 -21.28
N SER A 215 21.19 8.68 -22.28
CA SER A 215 20.14 7.65 -22.22
C SER A 215 20.53 6.46 -23.09
N LEU A 216 20.22 5.25 -22.65
CA LEU A 216 20.57 4.06 -23.42
C LEU A 216 19.48 2.99 -23.48
N GLN A 217 19.48 2.25 -24.59
CA GLN A 217 18.83 0.96 -24.75
C GLN A 217 19.82 -0.14 -24.30
N PRO A 218 19.49 -0.95 -23.29
CA PRO A 218 20.45 -1.92 -22.72
C PRO A 218 20.66 -3.19 -23.57
N GLY A 219 19.88 -3.39 -24.62
CA GLY A 219 19.85 -4.63 -25.41
C GLY A 219 18.54 -5.42 -25.20
N ILE A 220 18.46 -6.60 -25.79
CA ILE A 220 17.37 -7.57 -25.67
C ILE A 220 17.85 -8.68 -24.73
N ILE A 221 17.50 -8.54 -23.45
CA ILE A 221 18.05 -9.35 -22.35
C ILE A 221 16.92 -10.02 -21.56
N ASN A 222 17.05 -11.32 -21.28
CA ASN A 222 16.13 -12.05 -20.41
C ASN A 222 16.38 -11.66 -18.95
N THR A 223 15.38 -11.07 -18.31
CA THR A 223 15.42 -10.65 -16.91
C THR A 223 14.05 -10.85 -16.25
N GLU A 224 13.99 -10.75 -14.93
CA GLU A 224 12.74 -10.78 -14.15
C GLU A 224 11.81 -9.57 -14.39
N LEU A 225 12.09 -8.68 -15.35
CA LEU A 225 11.45 -7.36 -15.53
C LEU A 225 9.92 -7.42 -15.68
N GLY A 226 9.38 -8.50 -16.26
CA GLY A 226 7.93 -8.67 -16.46
C GLY A 226 7.27 -9.77 -15.64
N GLY A 227 7.99 -10.38 -14.68
CA GLY A 227 7.45 -11.43 -13.82
C GLY A 227 7.19 -12.77 -14.53
N GLU A 228 6.46 -13.67 -13.86
CA GLU A 228 6.18 -15.05 -14.31
C GLU A 228 5.31 -15.13 -15.57
N ASP A 229 4.55 -14.07 -15.88
CA ASP A 229 3.57 -14.04 -16.97
C ASP A 229 4.17 -13.55 -18.31
N MET A 230 5.44 -13.14 -18.35
CA MET A 230 6.09 -12.72 -19.59
C MET A 230 6.53 -13.94 -20.41
N PRO A 231 6.16 -14.03 -21.71
CA PRO A 231 6.69 -15.07 -22.58
C PRO A 231 8.22 -15.02 -22.63
N ILE A 232 8.87 -16.15 -22.40
CA ILE A 232 10.31 -16.27 -22.59
C ILE A 232 10.58 -16.14 -24.08
N PHE A 233 11.27 -15.08 -24.49
CA PHE A 233 11.79 -14.91 -25.84
C PHE A 233 13.27 -15.28 -25.88
N VAL A 234 13.77 -15.61 -27.07
CA VAL A 234 15.22 -15.79 -27.29
C VAL A 234 15.87 -14.41 -27.18
N ALA A 235 16.48 -14.14 -26.04
CA ALA A 235 17.26 -12.92 -25.80
C ALA A 235 18.70 -13.15 -26.26
N PRO A 236 19.17 -12.48 -27.32
CA PRO A 236 20.51 -12.70 -27.85
C PRO A 236 21.61 -12.09 -26.96
N ASP A 237 21.28 -11.06 -26.18
CA ASP A 237 22.27 -10.25 -25.45
C ASP A 237 22.48 -10.74 -24.01
N THR A 238 23.73 -10.70 -23.53
CA THR A 238 24.06 -11.03 -22.15
C THR A 238 23.92 -9.84 -21.21
N THR A 239 23.66 -10.11 -19.93
CA THR A 239 23.46 -9.08 -18.91
C THR A 239 24.68 -8.20 -18.66
N GLU A 240 25.89 -8.70 -18.93
CA GLU A 240 27.15 -7.99 -18.66
C GLU A 240 27.39 -6.87 -19.67
N LEU A 241 26.90 -7.01 -20.89
CA LEU A 241 27.08 -6.06 -21.98
C LEU A 241 26.65 -4.62 -21.60
N PRO A 242 25.40 -4.35 -21.17
CA PRO A 242 25.02 -3.01 -20.73
C PRO A 242 25.74 -2.56 -19.46
N GLY A 243 26.13 -3.51 -18.59
CA GLY A 243 26.89 -3.20 -17.39
C GLY A 243 28.22 -2.54 -17.71
N GLN A 244 29.00 -3.20 -18.56
CA GLN A 244 30.31 -2.73 -18.97
C GLN A 244 30.25 -1.51 -19.89
N PHE A 245 29.25 -1.44 -20.77
CA PHE A 245 28.98 -0.24 -21.57
C PHE A 245 28.72 1.00 -20.70
N CYS A 246 27.99 0.85 -19.57
CA CYS A 246 27.77 1.98 -18.63
C CYS A 246 29.06 2.49 -18.00
N VAL A 247 30.03 1.61 -17.72
CA VAL A 247 31.34 2.05 -17.20
C VAL A 247 32.14 2.75 -18.29
N TRP A 248 32.13 2.22 -19.52
CA TRP A 248 32.76 2.85 -20.67
C TRP A 248 32.24 4.28 -20.94
N LEU A 249 30.95 4.54 -20.70
CA LEU A 249 30.36 5.88 -20.82
C LEU A 249 31.00 6.94 -19.90
N LEU A 250 31.74 6.53 -18.86
CA LEU A 250 32.46 7.48 -17.99
C LEU A 250 33.80 7.95 -18.57
N THR A 251 34.30 7.30 -19.62
CA THR A 251 35.59 7.63 -20.23
C THR A 251 35.55 8.93 -21.03
N ASP A 252 36.72 9.54 -21.23
CA ASP A 252 36.82 10.76 -22.05
C ASP A 252 36.53 10.50 -23.54
N GLU A 253 36.76 9.27 -24.03
CA GLU A 253 36.42 8.87 -25.40
C GLU A 253 34.90 8.83 -25.64
N ALA A 254 34.09 8.58 -24.61
CA ALA A 254 32.63 8.57 -24.70
C ALA A 254 31.98 9.96 -24.50
N ARG A 255 32.74 11.00 -24.11
CA ARG A 255 32.21 12.34 -23.77
C ARG A 255 31.32 12.99 -24.84
N PHE A 256 31.54 12.66 -26.12
CA PHE A 256 30.76 13.21 -27.24
C PHE A 256 29.31 12.72 -27.26
N LEU A 257 28.99 11.65 -26.52
CA LEU A 257 27.65 11.09 -26.38
C LEU A 257 26.77 11.86 -25.39
N LYS A 258 27.26 12.98 -24.84
CA LYS A 258 26.45 13.87 -24.01
C LYS A 258 25.13 14.24 -24.70
N ASN A 259 24.05 14.04 -23.97
CA ASN A 259 22.66 14.26 -24.35
C ASN A 259 22.25 13.42 -25.59
N LYS A 260 22.79 12.21 -25.73
CA LYS A 260 22.44 11.26 -26.79
C LYS A 260 21.70 10.05 -26.25
N PHE A 261 21.00 9.38 -27.17
CA PHE A 261 20.36 8.08 -26.99
C PHE A 261 21.16 7.01 -27.75
N VAL A 262 21.72 6.04 -27.03
CA VAL A 262 22.63 5.01 -27.60
C VAL A 262 22.20 3.60 -27.27
N TRP A 263 22.69 2.60 -27.99
CA TRP A 263 22.41 1.20 -27.71
C TRP A 263 23.68 0.51 -27.21
N ALA A 264 23.58 -0.26 -26.12
CA ALA A 264 24.73 -0.90 -25.47
C ALA A 264 25.43 -1.96 -26.33
N ASN A 265 24.69 -2.53 -27.27
CA ASN A 265 25.12 -3.54 -28.23
C ASN A 265 25.80 -2.97 -29.49
N TRP A 266 25.95 -1.64 -29.59
CA TRP A 266 26.72 -1.02 -30.66
C TRP A 266 28.23 -1.09 -30.38
N ASP A 267 29.03 -1.21 -31.43
CA ASP A 267 30.48 -1.22 -31.32
C ASP A 267 31.03 0.18 -30.96
N VAL A 268 31.66 0.27 -29.80
CA VAL A 268 32.17 1.54 -29.27
C VAL A 268 33.31 2.15 -30.09
N GLU A 269 34.11 1.34 -30.78
CA GLU A 269 35.20 1.83 -31.64
C GLU A 269 34.61 2.48 -32.90
N ASP A 270 33.58 1.86 -33.48
CA ASP A 270 32.79 2.45 -34.57
C ASP A 270 32.07 3.73 -34.12
N LEU A 271 31.51 3.77 -32.90
CA LEU A 271 30.88 4.98 -32.35
C LEU A 271 31.89 6.13 -32.25
N VAL A 272 33.08 5.86 -31.73
CA VAL A 272 34.17 6.84 -31.62
C VAL A 272 34.62 7.31 -33.00
N ALA A 273 34.72 6.41 -33.98
CA ALA A 273 35.05 6.76 -35.37
C ALA A 273 34.00 7.69 -36.01
N ARG A 274 32.74 7.65 -35.56
CA ARG A 274 31.63 8.51 -36.03
C ARG A 274 31.41 9.75 -35.15
N LYS A 275 32.32 10.07 -34.23
CA LYS A 275 32.21 11.20 -33.30
C LYS A 275 31.86 12.52 -33.99
N ASP A 276 32.54 12.86 -35.09
CA ASP A 276 32.31 14.12 -35.79
C ASP A 276 30.89 14.20 -36.37
N GLU A 277 30.36 13.10 -36.89
CA GLU A 277 28.97 13.03 -37.37
C GLU A 277 27.99 13.24 -36.22
N VAL A 278 28.21 12.58 -35.07
CA VAL A 278 27.34 12.71 -33.89
C VAL A 278 27.36 14.12 -33.31
N LEU A 279 28.49 14.82 -33.39
CA LEU A 279 28.64 16.20 -32.89
C LEU A 279 28.09 17.26 -33.85
N THR A 280 28.19 17.04 -35.16
CA THR A 280 27.81 18.03 -36.19
C THR A 280 26.38 17.89 -36.68
N THR A 281 25.74 16.75 -36.43
CA THR A 281 24.37 16.47 -36.88
C THR A 281 23.40 16.29 -35.70
N ARG A 282 22.16 15.90 -35.98
CA ARG A 282 21.18 15.48 -34.96
C ARG A 282 21.19 13.97 -34.73
N ALA A 283 22.20 13.24 -35.22
CA ALA A 283 22.33 11.81 -34.99
C ALA A 283 22.23 11.50 -33.49
N LEU A 284 21.56 10.39 -33.18
CA LEU A 284 21.37 9.88 -31.82
C LEU A 284 20.65 10.85 -30.87
N THR A 285 20.01 11.90 -31.40
CA THR A 285 19.16 12.82 -30.61
C THR A 285 17.71 12.41 -30.77
N TRP A 286 17.04 12.10 -29.66
CA TRP A 286 15.64 11.70 -29.70
C TRP A 286 14.72 12.89 -30.04
N GLY A 287 13.78 12.69 -30.95
CA GLY A 287 12.85 13.72 -31.40
C GLY A 287 12.10 13.36 -32.68
N VAL A 288 11.31 14.30 -33.18
CA VAL A 288 10.55 14.14 -34.43
C VAL A 288 11.40 14.60 -35.61
N GLU A 289 11.60 13.72 -36.60
CA GLU A 289 12.24 14.04 -37.88
C GLU A 289 11.25 14.66 -38.88
N GLY A 290 11.76 15.42 -39.85
CA GLY A 290 10.94 15.98 -40.94
C GLY A 290 10.30 17.36 -40.66
N VAL A 291 10.42 17.92 -39.45
CA VAL A 291 10.05 19.31 -39.18
C VAL A 291 11.31 20.19 -39.09
N PRO A 292 11.55 21.12 -40.04
CA PRO A 292 12.71 21.99 -39.97
C PRO A 292 12.63 22.87 -38.71
N VAL A 293 13.57 22.73 -37.79
CA VAL A 293 13.65 23.58 -36.58
C VAL A 293 13.76 25.07 -36.96
N SER A 294 14.34 25.36 -38.13
CA SER A 294 14.40 26.71 -38.71
C SER A 294 13.03 27.25 -39.17
N ALA A 295 12.06 26.39 -39.47
CA ALA A 295 10.68 26.77 -39.76
C ALA A 295 9.91 27.08 -38.47
N ILE A 296 10.07 26.26 -37.41
CA ILE A 296 9.47 26.51 -36.09
C ILE A 296 9.97 27.84 -35.50
N ARG A 297 11.30 28.07 -35.51
CA ARG A 297 11.89 29.34 -35.02
C ARG A 297 11.46 30.54 -35.86
N ARG A 298 11.29 30.39 -37.18
CA ARG A 298 10.74 31.46 -38.06
C ARG A 298 9.27 31.74 -37.77
N GLN A 299 8.48 30.73 -37.42
CA GLN A 299 7.06 30.90 -37.09
C GLN A 299 6.89 31.56 -35.71
N ALA A 300 7.70 31.18 -34.73
CA ALA A 300 7.78 31.86 -33.42
C ALA A 300 8.28 33.31 -33.53
N ALA A 301 9.18 33.60 -34.47
CA ALA A 301 9.64 34.97 -34.77
C ALA A 301 8.63 35.79 -35.59
N LYS A 302 7.76 35.15 -36.37
CA LYS A 302 6.64 35.78 -37.09
C LYS A 302 5.44 36.08 -36.19
N GLY A 303 5.33 35.43 -35.03
CA GLY A 303 4.29 35.68 -34.02
C GLY A 303 4.67 36.82 -33.06
N GLN A 304 3.79 37.82 -32.94
CA GLN A 304 3.75 38.93 -31.96
C GLN A 304 5.01 39.83 -31.76
N ASN A 305 6.17 39.53 -32.36
CA ASN A 305 7.41 40.30 -32.16
C ASN A 305 7.96 40.96 -33.44
N LEU A 306 7.22 40.91 -34.56
CA LEU A 306 7.60 41.57 -35.79
C LEU A 306 7.69 43.10 -35.56
N GLY A 307 8.89 43.67 -35.69
CA GLY A 307 9.13 45.12 -35.59
C GLY A 307 9.55 45.65 -34.21
N ARG A 308 9.60 44.83 -33.16
CA ARG A 308 10.12 45.26 -31.85
C ARG A 308 11.62 44.99 -31.74
N ARG A 309 12.45 46.06 -31.76
CA ARG A 309 13.84 45.98 -31.28
C ARG A 309 13.83 45.76 -29.78
N ILE A 310 13.91 44.50 -29.36
CA ILE A 310 14.15 44.16 -27.95
C ILE A 310 15.64 44.35 -27.70
N ASN A 311 15.99 45.46 -27.08
CA ASN A 311 17.36 45.71 -26.62
C ASN A 311 17.64 44.77 -25.45
N ARG A 312 18.33 43.65 -25.70
CA ARG A 312 18.71 42.69 -24.64
C ARG A 312 19.99 43.18 -23.96
N PRO A 313 19.99 43.49 -22.64
CA PRO A 313 21.23 43.77 -21.94
C PRO A 313 22.14 42.52 -21.96
N SER A 314 23.46 42.71 -22.00
CA SER A 314 24.43 41.62 -22.00
C SER A 314 24.21 40.71 -20.79
N ARG A 315 24.41 39.39 -20.98
CA ARG A 315 24.15 38.31 -20.01
C ARG A 315 24.72 38.56 -18.60
N VAL A 316 25.77 39.36 -18.48
CA VAL A 316 26.42 39.72 -17.20
C VAL A 316 25.51 40.61 -16.33
N LYS A 317 24.83 41.61 -16.92
CA LYS A 317 23.95 42.53 -16.15
C LYS A 317 22.60 41.92 -15.76
N ALA A 318 22.17 40.84 -16.42
CA ALA A 318 20.93 40.14 -16.08
C ALA A 318 21.10 39.28 -14.81
N PHE A 319 22.28 38.70 -14.60
CA PHE A 319 22.61 37.93 -13.40
C PHE A 319 22.73 38.82 -12.15
N GLU A 320 23.31 40.03 -12.27
CA GLU A 320 23.40 40.97 -11.15
C GLU A 320 22.03 41.47 -10.66
N ARG A 321 21.03 41.57 -11.55
CA ARG A 321 19.66 41.96 -11.15
C ARG A 321 18.86 40.83 -10.52
N GLN A 322 19.10 39.58 -10.91
CA GLN A 322 18.42 38.42 -10.29
C GLN A 322 18.89 38.16 -8.85
N ALA A 323 20.10 38.58 -8.49
CA ALA A 323 20.57 38.53 -7.10
C ALA A 323 19.93 39.57 -6.17
N MET A 324 19.15 40.53 -6.70
CA MET A 324 18.52 41.62 -5.92
C MET A 324 16.98 41.56 -5.86
N VAL A 325 16.34 40.52 -6.37
CA VAL A 325 14.88 40.37 -6.27
C VAL A 325 14.53 39.61 -5.00
N GLN A 326 14.02 40.33 -3.98
CA GLN A 326 13.39 39.72 -2.81
C GLN A 326 12.19 38.84 -3.22
N PRO A 327 11.86 37.76 -2.48
CA PRO A 327 10.76 36.88 -2.81
C PRO A 327 9.41 37.64 -2.81
N LEU A 328 8.66 37.51 -3.90
CA LEU A 328 7.26 37.91 -3.96
C LEU A 328 6.44 36.97 -3.06
N PHE A 329 6.18 37.36 -1.82
CA PHE A 329 4.93 37.15 -1.07
C PHE A 329 5.00 37.95 0.24
N ALA A 330 4.82 39.27 0.14
CA ALA A 330 4.49 40.14 1.28
C ALA A 330 3.12 40.75 1.03
N VAL A 331 2.06 40.08 1.51
CA VAL A 331 0.74 40.70 1.62
C VAL A 331 0.78 41.62 2.83
N LYS A 332 0.82 42.93 2.57
CA LYS A 332 0.66 43.98 3.59
C LYS A 332 -0.79 43.96 4.10
N SER A 333 -1.00 43.66 5.37
CA SER A 333 -2.13 44.23 6.11
C SER A 333 -1.62 45.41 6.93
N LYS A 334 -2.16 46.60 6.64
CA LYS A 334 -2.05 47.77 7.52
C LYS A 334 -3.11 47.63 8.60
N HIS A 335 -2.72 47.70 9.87
CA HIS A 335 -3.48 48.51 10.83
C HIS A 335 -2.55 49.16 11.86
N GLU A 336 -3.03 50.29 12.34
CA GLU A 336 -2.32 51.41 12.94
C GLU A 336 -1.58 51.14 14.25
N SER A 337 -0.56 51.97 14.43
CA SER A 337 0.18 52.28 15.64
C SER A 337 -0.72 52.68 16.83
N SER A 338 -0.41 52.13 18.00
CA SER A 338 -0.40 52.91 19.24
C SER A 338 0.77 52.45 20.11
N GLU A 339 1.63 53.41 20.44
CA GLU A 339 2.79 53.29 21.33
C GLU A 339 2.31 53.15 22.77
N ILE A 340 2.78 52.14 23.50
CA ILE A 340 2.93 52.22 24.97
C ILE A 340 4.23 51.50 25.39
N HIS A 341 5.17 52.33 25.82
CA HIS A 341 6.31 52.16 26.74
C HIS A 341 7.07 50.82 26.90
N GLN A 342 8.38 50.95 26.73
CA GLN A 342 9.44 50.11 27.27
C GLN A 342 9.30 49.91 28.78
N ASP A 343 9.45 48.67 29.23
CA ASP A 343 10.21 48.41 30.46
C ASP A 343 11.04 47.13 30.31
N ASN A 344 12.29 47.21 30.76
CA ASN A 344 13.29 46.15 30.74
C ASN A 344 13.01 45.16 31.86
N ARG A 345 13.07 43.84 31.56
CA ARG A 345 13.89 42.86 32.32
C ARG A 345 13.70 41.41 31.84
N ASP A 346 14.87 40.76 31.73
CA ASP A 346 15.22 39.37 32.03
C ASP A 346 14.67 38.19 31.19
N GLU A 347 15.63 37.54 30.53
CA GLU A 347 15.78 36.10 30.23
C GLU A 347 14.52 35.25 29.99
N ASP A 348 14.24 34.95 28.72
CA ASP A 348 13.59 33.68 28.37
C ASP A 348 13.98 33.19 26.96
N HIS A 349 14.54 31.98 26.89
CA HIS A 349 14.92 31.30 25.65
C HIS A 349 13.66 30.80 24.92
N SER A 350 13.13 31.62 24.00
CA SER A 350 11.98 31.25 23.19
C SER A 350 12.35 30.33 22.00
N PRO A 351 11.73 29.15 21.82
CA PRO A 351 11.97 28.20 20.72
C PRO A 351 11.30 28.61 19.39
N ARG A 352 11.03 29.91 19.19
CA ARG A 352 10.27 30.40 18.02
C ARG A 352 11.14 30.69 16.79
N ARG A 353 12.47 30.84 16.93
CA ARG A 353 13.37 31.13 15.80
C ARG A 353 13.93 29.89 15.09
N ASP A 354 13.83 28.72 15.72
CA ASP A 354 14.31 27.46 15.12
C ASP A 354 13.27 26.78 14.21
N ILE A 355 12.00 27.21 14.28
CA ILE A 355 10.89 26.63 13.49
C ILE A 355 10.89 27.14 12.04
N GLU A 356 11.31 28.40 11.79
CA GLU A 356 11.32 28.96 10.42
C GLU A 356 12.43 28.35 9.54
N ASN A 357 13.54 27.89 10.13
CA ASN A 357 14.61 27.21 9.40
C ASN A 357 14.42 25.69 9.27
N ALA A 358 13.52 25.07 10.04
CA ALA A 358 13.19 23.64 9.94
C ALA A 358 12.19 23.32 8.81
N LEU A 359 11.66 24.34 8.11
CA LEU A 359 10.74 24.19 6.97
C LEU A 359 11.47 23.96 5.62
N SER A 360 12.74 23.57 5.64
CA SER A 360 13.49 23.29 4.42
C SER A 360 13.13 21.92 3.83
N ARG A 361 12.35 21.96 2.73
CA ARG A 361 12.24 20.96 1.65
C ARG A 361 12.24 19.48 2.05
N ILE A 362 11.07 18.86 1.95
CA ILE A 362 10.92 17.40 2.08
C ILE A 362 11.39 16.70 0.81
N GLU A 363 12.29 15.74 0.94
CA GLU A 363 12.87 15.00 -0.17
C GLU A 363 11.94 13.89 -0.69
N PRO A 364 11.73 13.78 -2.02
CA PRO A 364 10.98 12.68 -2.62
C PRO A 364 11.72 11.34 -2.46
N VAL A 365 11.02 10.29 -2.04
CA VAL A 365 11.60 8.93 -1.92
C VAL A 365 11.40 8.16 -3.24
N ILE A 366 12.48 7.57 -3.76
CA ILE A 366 12.47 6.80 -5.02
C ILE A 366 11.71 5.49 -4.83
N GLY A 367 10.78 5.19 -5.73
CA GLY A 367 9.98 3.96 -5.69
C GLY A 367 8.82 3.99 -4.70
N ASP A 368 8.59 5.12 -4.05
CA ASP A 368 7.41 5.34 -3.23
C ASP A 368 6.24 5.91 -4.04
N SER A 369 5.14 5.16 -4.09
CA SER A 369 3.89 5.52 -4.74
C SER A 369 3.10 6.63 -4.02
N VAL A 370 3.44 6.98 -2.77
CA VAL A 370 2.74 8.05 -2.02
C VAL A 370 3.32 9.43 -2.33
N SER A 371 4.63 9.52 -2.58
CA SER A 371 5.34 10.75 -2.96
C SER A 371 4.91 11.36 -4.31
N VAL A 372 4.11 10.62 -5.09
CA VAL A 372 3.58 11.01 -6.40
C VAL A 372 2.10 11.37 -6.38
N LEU A 373 1.45 11.28 -5.22
CA LEU A 373 0.05 11.64 -5.07
C LEU A 373 -0.05 13.11 -4.67
N SER A 374 -0.79 13.89 -5.45
CA SER A 374 -1.20 15.24 -5.05
C SER A 374 -2.02 15.15 -3.78
N LEU A 375 -1.59 15.88 -2.75
CA LEU A 375 -2.27 15.92 -1.47
C LEU A 375 -3.27 17.06 -1.47
N PRO A 376 -4.40 16.93 -0.75
CA PRO A 376 -5.43 17.96 -0.76
C PRO A 376 -5.00 19.24 -0.03
N ILE A 377 -3.85 19.22 0.65
CA ILE A 377 -3.21 20.36 1.34
C ILE A 377 -1.68 20.27 1.23
N ASP A 378 -1.02 21.42 1.39
CA ASP A 378 0.42 21.48 1.68
C ASP A 378 0.67 20.94 3.09
N ILE A 379 1.61 20.00 3.23
CA ILE A 379 1.81 19.25 4.47
C ILE A 379 3.21 19.44 5.05
N ALA A 380 3.28 19.56 6.38
CA ALA A 380 4.51 19.48 7.16
C ALA A 380 5.13 18.07 7.07
N GLN A 381 6.45 17.97 7.31
CA GLN A 381 7.21 16.71 7.19
C GLN A 381 6.71 15.62 8.15
N GLU A 382 6.30 16.02 9.34
CA GLU A 382 5.75 15.18 10.42
C GLU A 382 4.49 14.43 9.95
N ASP A 383 3.62 15.13 9.22
CA ASP A 383 2.32 14.63 8.77
C ASP A 383 2.43 13.71 7.54
N ARG A 384 3.58 13.70 6.83
CA ARG A 384 3.85 12.71 5.76
C ARG A 384 4.19 11.34 6.33
N VAL A 385 4.96 11.26 7.41
CA VAL A 385 5.22 9.98 8.10
C VAL A 385 3.90 9.39 8.59
N LEU A 386 3.07 10.23 9.22
CA LEU A 386 1.72 9.86 9.63
C LEU A 386 0.84 9.45 8.45
N MET A 387 1.04 10.02 7.27
CA MET A 387 0.35 9.59 6.05
C MET A 387 0.74 8.18 5.62
N TYR A 388 2.03 7.81 5.65
CA TYR A 388 2.43 6.44 5.37
C TYR A 388 1.83 5.47 6.36
N GLU A 389 1.88 5.81 7.65
CA GLU A 389 1.25 5.03 8.69
C GLU A 389 -0.25 4.90 8.44
N ALA A 390 -0.93 5.98 8.03
CA ALA A 390 -2.35 5.99 7.74
C ALA A 390 -2.71 5.13 6.53
N VAL A 391 -1.95 5.23 5.44
CA VAL A 391 -2.11 4.40 4.23
C VAL A 391 -1.86 2.93 4.57
N ALA A 392 -0.78 2.63 5.29
CA ALA A 392 -0.45 1.27 5.73
C ALA A 392 -1.53 0.71 6.65
N PHE A 393 -1.99 1.50 7.62
CA PHE A 393 -3.04 1.15 8.57
C PHE A 393 -4.38 0.87 7.86
N MET A 394 -4.76 1.73 6.91
CA MET A 394 -5.99 1.60 6.14
C MET A 394 -5.97 0.42 5.17
N ASN A 395 -4.79 0.10 4.63
CA ASN A 395 -4.55 -1.04 3.75
C ASN A 395 -4.34 -2.36 4.50
N ALA A 396 -4.04 -2.31 5.79
CA ALA A 396 -3.80 -3.51 6.57
C ALA A 396 -5.07 -4.37 6.68
N PRO A 397 -4.93 -5.72 6.74
CA PRO A 397 -6.07 -6.59 6.95
C PRO A 397 -6.82 -6.20 8.23
N ARG A 398 -8.12 -5.88 8.09
CA ARG A 398 -9.02 -5.61 9.23
C ARG A 398 -9.60 -6.89 9.86
N CYS A 399 -9.10 -8.04 9.44
CA CYS A 399 -9.31 -9.31 10.14
C CYS A 399 -8.17 -9.51 11.15
N LEU A 400 -8.46 -10.19 12.25
CA LEU A 400 -7.43 -10.52 13.24
C LEU A 400 -6.29 -11.32 12.57
N PRO A 401 -5.01 -11.09 12.95
CA PRO A 401 -3.86 -11.74 12.33
C PRO A 401 -3.97 -13.27 12.29
N SER A 402 -4.63 -13.87 13.28
CA SER A 402 -4.92 -15.32 13.35
C SER A 402 -5.72 -15.84 12.16
N LEU A 403 -6.57 -15.01 11.56
CA LEU A 403 -7.38 -15.37 10.39
C LEU A 403 -6.68 -15.10 9.04
N ALA A 404 -5.47 -14.55 9.03
CA ALA A 404 -4.78 -14.17 7.79
C ALA A 404 -4.56 -15.36 6.83
N LYS A 405 -4.45 -16.59 7.36
CA LYS A 405 -4.27 -17.81 6.57
C LYS A 405 -5.49 -18.14 5.70
N ALA A 406 -6.70 -17.88 6.20
CA ALA A 406 -7.95 -18.20 5.52
C ALA A 406 -8.28 -17.27 4.36
N PHE A 407 -7.72 -16.06 4.31
CA PHE A 407 -8.11 -15.02 3.36
C PHE A 407 -7.01 -14.70 2.35
N GLY A 408 -7.40 -14.51 1.09
CA GLY A 408 -6.49 -14.06 0.04
C GLY A 408 -6.16 -12.57 0.16
N ASP A 409 -5.07 -12.15 -0.49
CA ASP A 409 -4.78 -10.74 -0.71
C ASP A 409 -5.82 -10.20 -1.70
N GLY A 410 -6.94 -9.70 -1.17
CA GLY A 410 -7.90 -8.94 -1.96
C GLY A 410 -7.19 -7.74 -2.59
N SER A 411 -7.51 -7.45 -3.85
CA SER A 411 -6.94 -6.33 -4.62
C SER A 411 -7.00 -5.02 -3.83
N VAL A 412 -5.88 -4.66 -3.21
CA VAL A 412 -5.70 -3.44 -2.38
C VAL A 412 -5.78 -2.16 -3.23
N GLY A 413 -5.72 -2.28 -4.56
CA GLY A 413 -5.59 -1.15 -5.48
C GLY A 413 -6.85 -0.28 -5.73
N HIS A 414 -8.01 -0.58 -5.13
CA HIS A 414 -9.28 0.09 -5.51
C HIS A 414 -10.11 0.66 -4.34
N SER A 415 -9.58 0.72 -3.11
CA SER A 415 -10.43 1.21 -2.01
C SER A 415 -10.72 2.70 -2.14
N LEU A 416 -12.00 3.05 -2.25
CA LEU A 416 -12.45 4.45 -2.27
C LEU A 416 -11.91 5.22 -1.06
N PHE A 417 -11.86 4.58 0.10
CA PHE A 417 -11.35 5.20 1.33
C PHE A 417 -9.85 5.52 1.27
N LEU A 418 -9.07 4.77 0.49
CA LEU A 418 -7.68 5.12 0.22
C LEU A 418 -7.61 6.32 -0.73
N GLN A 419 -8.44 6.36 -1.77
CA GLN A 419 -8.51 7.49 -2.69
C GLN A 419 -8.94 8.80 -2.02
N LEU A 420 -9.88 8.72 -1.07
CA LEU A 420 -10.38 9.87 -0.31
C LEU A 420 -9.30 10.52 0.57
N ILE A 421 -8.27 9.78 1.01
CA ILE A 421 -7.12 10.35 1.73
C ILE A 421 -6.40 11.40 0.86
N PHE A 422 -6.34 11.17 -0.45
CA PHE A 422 -5.61 12.02 -1.39
C PHE A 422 -6.50 13.06 -2.07
N THR A 423 -7.81 12.85 -2.10
CA THR A 423 -8.74 13.69 -2.86
C THR A 423 -9.65 14.55 -1.99
N ASP A 424 -9.82 14.22 -0.70
CA ASP A 424 -10.76 14.92 0.18
C ASP A 424 -10.10 15.41 1.46
N GLN A 425 -10.06 16.73 1.64
CA GLN A 425 -9.39 17.37 2.77
C GLN A 425 -10.00 16.99 4.13
N ALA A 426 -11.32 16.92 4.24
CA ALA A 426 -11.98 16.56 5.50
C ALA A 426 -11.68 15.09 5.87
N TYR A 427 -11.70 14.21 4.87
CA TYR A 427 -11.38 12.81 5.04
C TYR A 427 -9.91 12.60 5.39
N TYR A 428 -9.00 13.31 4.74
CA TYR A 428 -7.57 13.32 5.08
C TYR A 428 -7.34 13.58 6.57
N HIS A 429 -7.87 14.69 7.09
CA HIS A 429 -7.71 15.04 8.50
C HIS A 429 -8.38 14.01 9.42
N CYS A 430 -9.59 13.53 9.08
CA CYS A 430 -10.26 12.51 9.87
C CYS A 430 -9.46 11.19 9.92
N ALA A 431 -8.89 10.77 8.79
CA ALA A 431 -8.10 9.55 8.68
C ALA A 431 -6.83 9.63 9.53
N LEU A 432 -6.09 10.74 9.48
CA LEU A 432 -4.89 10.93 10.30
C LEU A 432 -5.20 10.95 11.79
N ALA A 433 -6.25 11.67 12.20
CA ALA A 433 -6.68 11.67 13.60
C ALA A 433 -7.01 10.26 14.11
N THR A 434 -7.64 9.44 13.25
CA THR A 434 -8.01 8.07 13.59
C THR A 434 -6.79 7.17 13.73
N VAL A 435 -5.81 7.31 12.84
CA VAL A 435 -4.57 6.52 12.86
C VAL A 435 -3.72 6.86 14.08
N LEU A 436 -3.56 8.15 14.38
CA LEU A 436 -2.86 8.62 15.58
C LEU A 436 -3.45 8.04 16.87
N GLU A 437 -4.79 7.97 16.96
CA GLU A 437 -5.47 7.38 18.12
C GLU A 437 -5.29 5.85 18.19
N CYS A 438 -5.29 5.15 17.06
CA CYS A 438 -5.15 3.70 17.02
C CYS A 438 -3.72 3.22 17.30
N ASN A 439 -2.72 4.01 16.92
CA ASN A 439 -1.32 3.61 16.96
C ASN A 439 -0.67 3.72 18.37
N HIS A 440 -1.25 4.45 19.33
CA HIS A 440 -0.62 4.73 20.65
C HIS A 440 0.84 5.22 20.56
N ILE A 441 1.25 5.76 19.41
CA ILE A 441 2.62 6.23 19.18
C ILE A 441 2.76 7.61 19.81
N SER A 442 3.36 7.66 21.00
CA SER A 442 3.89 8.86 21.68
C SER A 442 2.90 9.76 22.46
N PRO A 443 3.28 10.24 23.67
CA PRO A 443 2.56 11.25 24.44
C PRO A 443 2.29 12.56 23.69
N GLN A 444 3.05 12.86 22.63
CA GLN A 444 2.88 14.05 21.78
C GLN A 444 1.75 13.90 20.74
N ALA A 445 1.23 12.68 20.51
CA ALA A 445 0.17 12.43 19.55
C ALA A 445 -1.14 13.17 19.85
N GLY A 446 -1.39 13.52 21.12
CA GLY A 446 -2.63 14.19 21.52
C GLY A 446 -2.86 15.54 20.83
N VAL A 447 -1.82 16.36 20.67
CA VAL A 447 -1.92 17.70 20.05
C VAL A 447 -2.21 17.57 18.55
N SER A 448 -1.48 16.70 17.86
CA SER A 448 -1.69 16.43 16.43
C SER A 448 -3.08 15.84 16.17
N THR A 449 -3.54 14.88 16.99
CA THR A 449 -4.90 14.32 16.91
C THR A 449 -5.96 15.41 17.04
N ILE A 450 -5.85 16.29 18.05
CA ILE A 450 -6.81 17.40 18.24
C ILE A 450 -6.80 18.36 17.04
N ARG A 451 -5.62 18.69 16.51
CA ARG A 451 -5.48 19.55 15.33
C ARG A 451 -6.19 18.97 14.11
N HIS A 452 -5.93 17.70 13.79
CA HIS A 452 -6.59 17.04 12.66
C HIS A 452 -8.11 16.90 12.89
N LEU A 453 -8.57 16.53 14.08
CA LEU A 453 -10.01 16.50 14.37
C LEU A 453 -10.69 17.86 14.23
N THR A 454 -10.08 18.91 14.79
CA THR A 454 -10.61 20.27 14.71
C THR A 454 -10.79 20.68 13.25
N GLN A 455 -9.81 20.34 12.40
CA GLN A 455 -9.88 20.65 10.99
C GLN A 455 -10.91 19.80 10.23
N ALA A 456 -11.03 18.51 10.55
CA ALA A 456 -12.09 17.66 10.01
C ALA A 456 -13.48 18.19 10.38
N PHE A 457 -13.69 18.61 11.64
CA PHE A 457 -14.94 19.21 12.10
C PHE A 457 -15.25 20.54 11.42
N ARG A 458 -14.26 21.43 11.28
CA ARG A 458 -14.46 22.70 10.58
C ARG A 458 -14.91 22.47 9.14
N LEU A 459 -14.19 21.61 8.41
CA LEU A 459 -14.47 21.33 6.99
C LEU A 459 -15.82 20.63 6.79
N ILE A 460 -16.18 19.68 7.66
CA ILE A 460 -17.46 18.98 7.53
C ILE A 460 -18.64 19.90 7.87
N ASN A 461 -18.49 20.78 8.87
CA ASN A 461 -19.52 21.76 9.22
C ASN A 461 -19.71 22.79 8.09
N GLU A 462 -18.61 23.25 7.47
CA GLU A 462 -18.67 24.10 6.27
C GLU A 462 -19.42 23.42 5.11
N ARG A 463 -19.14 22.13 4.86
CA ARG A 463 -19.83 21.36 3.81
C ARG A 463 -21.31 21.17 4.10
N ILE A 464 -21.65 20.80 5.33
CA ILE A 464 -23.05 20.57 5.73
C ILE A 464 -23.86 21.88 5.67
N SER A 465 -23.22 23.03 5.95
CA SER A 465 -23.85 24.35 5.79
C SER A 465 -24.09 24.75 4.33
N ARG A 466 -23.45 24.07 3.38
CA ARG A 466 -23.61 24.26 1.92
C ARG A 466 -24.46 23.12 1.34
N ALA A 467 -24.96 23.26 0.12
CA ALA A 467 -25.80 22.25 -0.53
C ALA A 467 -25.09 20.90 -0.85
N GLU A 468 -23.84 20.70 -0.41
CA GLU A 468 -22.99 19.51 -0.65
C GLU A 468 -23.09 18.43 0.45
N HIS A 469 -24.13 18.48 1.30
CA HIS A 469 -24.28 17.72 2.55
C HIS A 469 -24.45 16.19 2.43
N VAL A 470 -24.49 15.62 1.21
CA VAL A 470 -24.74 14.17 0.98
C VAL A 470 -23.77 13.50 0.00
N SER A 471 -22.57 14.04 -0.21
CA SER A 471 -21.55 13.39 -1.07
C SER A 471 -21.03 12.06 -0.48
N ASN A 472 -20.47 11.19 -1.32
CA ASN A 472 -19.77 9.96 -0.87
C ASN A 472 -18.65 10.27 0.13
N SER A 473 -17.90 11.35 -0.08
CA SER A 473 -16.85 11.78 0.83
C SER A 473 -17.40 12.27 2.18
N THR A 474 -18.54 12.96 2.18
CA THR A 474 -19.22 13.40 3.42
C THR A 474 -19.69 12.19 4.24
N LEU A 475 -20.32 11.20 3.60
CA LEU A 475 -20.70 9.95 4.26
C LEU A 475 -19.48 9.24 4.87
N ALA A 476 -18.38 9.17 4.12
CA ALA A 476 -17.13 8.56 4.59
C ALA A 476 -16.54 9.28 5.80
N VAL A 477 -16.52 10.61 5.81
CA VAL A 477 -16.03 11.42 6.95
C VAL A 477 -16.88 11.20 8.19
N VAL A 478 -18.21 11.31 8.09
CA VAL A 478 -19.11 11.16 9.25
C VAL A 478 -19.03 9.75 9.84
N MET A 479 -18.92 8.73 8.99
CA MET A 479 -18.69 7.35 9.43
C MET A 479 -17.30 7.15 10.06
N SER A 480 -16.26 7.80 9.56
CA SER A 480 -14.93 7.75 10.19
C SER A 480 -14.94 8.44 11.55
N LEU A 481 -15.67 9.56 11.72
CA LEU A 481 -15.86 10.24 13.00
C LEU A 481 -16.61 9.37 14.01
N SER A 482 -17.65 8.64 13.60
CA SER A 482 -18.31 7.68 14.49
C SER A 482 -17.36 6.55 14.90
N THR A 483 -16.49 6.11 14.00
CA THR A 483 -15.50 5.06 14.32
C THR A 483 -14.37 5.57 15.21
N TYR A 484 -14.00 6.83 15.07
CA TYR A 484 -13.05 7.51 15.95
C TYR A 484 -13.58 7.52 17.39
N GLU A 485 -14.82 7.97 17.61
CA GLU A 485 -15.43 8.01 18.95
C GLU A 485 -15.60 6.61 19.56
N SER A 486 -15.95 5.59 18.76
CA SER A 486 -16.08 4.21 19.26
C SER A 486 -14.74 3.63 19.73
N THR A 487 -13.64 3.94 19.03
CA THR A 487 -12.29 3.51 19.42
C THR A 487 -11.86 4.07 20.79
N ARG A 488 -12.44 5.21 21.19
CA ARG A 488 -12.23 5.84 22.50
C ARG A 488 -13.23 5.41 23.58
N GLY A 489 -14.09 4.44 23.26
CA GLY A 489 -15.16 4.00 24.13
C GLY A 489 -16.30 5.01 24.31
N ARG A 490 -16.36 6.08 23.49
CA ARG A 490 -17.34 7.18 23.60
C ARG A 490 -18.54 6.96 22.68
N TYR A 491 -19.20 5.82 22.84
CA TYR A 491 -20.29 5.39 21.98
C TYR A 491 -21.47 6.36 21.92
N ASP A 492 -21.80 7.06 23.01
CA ASP A 492 -22.89 8.05 23.01
C ASP A 492 -22.62 9.21 22.04
N ARG A 493 -21.37 9.68 21.98
CA ARG A 493 -20.96 10.73 21.03
C ARG A 493 -20.96 10.21 19.61
N GLY A 494 -20.42 9.01 19.41
CA GLY A 494 -20.42 8.34 18.12
C GLY A 494 -21.82 8.10 17.55
N MET A 495 -22.82 7.86 18.41
CA MET A 495 -24.22 7.74 18.00
C MET A 495 -24.83 9.03 17.46
N ILE A 496 -24.31 10.20 17.83
CA ILE A 496 -24.70 11.48 17.23
C ILE A 496 -24.28 11.50 15.76
N HIS A 497 -23.04 11.10 15.47
CA HIS A 497 -22.53 10.96 14.10
C HIS A 497 -23.32 9.92 13.30
N MET A 498 -23.59 8.75 13.89
CA MET A 498 -24.40 7.71 13.25
C MET A 498 -25.82 8.21 12.94
N SER A 499 -26.44 8.97 13.85
CA SER A 499 -27.78 9.53 13.61
C SER A 499 -27.79 10.54 12.47
N GLY A 500 -26.73 11.36 12.34
CA GLY A 500 -26.54 12.23 11.17
C GLY A 500 -26.34 11.42 9.89
N LEU A 501 -25.51 10.38 9.93
CA LEU A 501 -25.25 9.49 8.80
C LEU A 501 -26.53 8.81 8.30
N PHE A 502 -27.39 8.34 9.21
CA PHE A 502 -28.67 7.73 8.86
C PHE A 502 -29.58 8.70 8.09
N ARG A 503 -29.69 9.95 8.55
CA ARG A 503 -30.45 10.99 7.84
C ARG A 503 -29.86 11.31 6.46
N MET A 504 -28.53 11.34 6.33
CA MET A 504 -27.87 11.55 5.04
C MET A 504 -28.19 10.40 4.07
N VAL A 505 -28.18 9.16 4.55
CA VAL A 505 -28.54 7.98 3.75
C VAL A 505 -29.99 8.05 3.28
N GLU A 506 -30.92 8.38 4.18
CA GLU A 506 -32.35 8.56 3.85
C GLU A 506 -32.53 9.65 2.79
N THR A 507 -31.84 10.78 2.93
CA THR A 507 -31.89 11.91 1.97
C THR A 507 -31.41 11.50 0.58
N ARG A 508 -30.50 10.52 0.47
CA ARG A 508 -30.04 9.96 -0.80
C ARG A 508 -30.99 8.91 -1.40
N GLY A 509 -32.08 8.57 -0.73
CA GLY A 509 -33.00 7.52 -1.16
C GLY A 509 -32.65 6.12 -0.65
N GLY A 510 -31.87 6.02 0.42
CA GLY A 510 -31.57 4.76 1.12
C GLY A 510 -30.27 4.07 0.67
N LEU A 511 -29.90 3.02 1.41
CA LEU A 511 -28.65 2.29 1.19
C LEU A 511 -28.59 1.54 -0.13
N ASP A 512 -29.71 1.07 -0.67
CA ASP A 512 -29.72 0.32 -1.93
C ASP A 512 -29.23 1.20 -3.10
N ARG A 513 -29.63 2.47 -3.12
CA ARG A 513 -29.16 3.43 -4.12
C ARG A 513 -27.69 3.75 -3.95
N ILE A 514 -27.22 4.00 -2.71
CA ILE A 514 -25.80 4.20 -2.43
C ILE A 514 -24.99 2.97 -2.83
N GLY A 515 -25.48 1.77 -2.54
CA GLY A 515 -24.82 0.51 -2.88
C GLY A 515 -24.73 0.23 -4.37
N SER A 516 -25.65 0.76 -5.18
CA SER A 516 -25.57 0.67 -6.64
C SER A 516 -24.46 1.54 -7.24
N GLU A 517 -24.11 2.64 -6.57
CA GLU A 517 -23.04 3.55 -6.97
C GLU A 517 -21.69 3.12 -6.34
N GLU A 518 -21.69 2.88 -5.03
CA GLU A 518 -20.49 2.60 -4.22
C GLU A 518 -20.75 1.47 -3.20
N PRO A 519 -20.56 0.20 -3.61
CA PRO A 519 -20.78 -0.96 -2.74
C PRO A 519 -19.93 -0.96 -1.46
N GLU A 520 -18.73 -0.36 -1.50
CA GLU A 520 -17.83 -0.30 -0.34
C GLU A 520 -18.38 0.61 0.76
N ILE A 521 -18.93 1.79 0.42
CA ILE A 521 -19.53 2.70 1.39
C ILE A 521 -20.70 2.00 2.08
N MET A 522 -21.61 1.40 1.31
CA MET A 522 -22.75 0.68 1.84
C MET A 522 -22.31 -0.41 2.84
N GLN A 523 -21.32 -1.23 2.48
CA GLN A 523 -20.82 -2.28 3.36
C GLN A 523 -20.27 -1.71 4.69
N LYS A 524 -19.54 -0.58 4.63
CA LYS A 524 -18.98 0.04 5.84
C LYS A 524 -20.05 0.66 6.72
N ILE A 525 -21.10 1.25 6.13
CA ILE A 525 -22.24 1.78 6.89
C ILE A 525 -22.98 0.64 7.61
N TYR A 526 -23.23 -0.49 6.94
CA TYR A 526 -23.86 -1.64 7.60
C TYR A 526 -23.00 -2.22 8.74
N ARG A 527 -21.67 -2.24 8.58
CA ARG A 527 -20.76 -2.64 9.66
C ARG A 527 -20.85 -1.69 10.84
N ALA A 528 -20.82 -0.38 10.60
CA ALA A 528 -20.92 0.62 11.65
C ALA A 528 -22.26 0.52 12.38
N ASP A 529 -23.38 0.41 11.65
CA ASP A 529 -24.70 0.21 12.25
C ASP A 529 -24.76 -1.06 13.11
N LEU A 530 -24.17 -2.17 12.64
CA LEU A 530 -24.09 -3.41 13.42
C LEU A 530 -23.27 -3.25 14.71
N ASP A 531 -22.10 -2.62 14.65
CA ASP A 531 -21.22 -2.37 15.79
C ASP A 531 -21.96 -1.60 16.90
N TYR A 532 -22.59 -0.49 16.51
CA TYR A 532 -23.39 0.33 17.42
C TYR A 532 -24.62 -0.43 17.94
N ALA A 533 -25.34 -1.16 17.09
CA ALA A 533 -26.50 -1.94 17.50
C ALA A 533 -26.14 -3.01 18.54
N LEU A 534 -25.03 -3.73 18.36
CA LEU A 534 -24.51 -4.68 19.34
C LEU A 534 -24.16 -3.99 20.65
N ARG A 535 -23.51 -2.83 20.61
CA ARG A 535 -23.09 -2.10 21.80
C ARG A 535 -24.28 -1.67 22.66
N PHE A 536 -25.34 -1.17 22.03
CA PHE A 536 -26.56 -0.73 22.71
C PHE A 536 -27.57 -1.87 22.92
N GLY A 537 -27.26 -3.08 22.46
CA GLY A 537 -28.17 -4.22 22.46
C GLY A 537 -29.45 -3.99 21.63
N ALA A 538 -29.44 -3.03 20.72
CA ALA A 538 -30.60 -2.59 19.97
C ALA A 538 -30.73 -3.34 18.63
N THR A 539 -31.88 -3.18 17.97
CA THR A 539 -32.01 -3.56 16.56
C THR A 539 -31.20 -2.59 15.70
N PRO A 540 -30.45 -3.06 14.69
CA PRO A 540 -29.81 -2.20 13.71
C PRO A 540 -30.84 -1.30 13.02
N LYS A 541 -30.49 -0.05 12.74
CA LYS A 541 -31.43 0.89 12.11
C LYS A 541 -31.51 0.71 10.60
N MET A 542 -30.45 0.23 9.98
CA MET A 542 -30.40 0.00 8.55
C MET A 542 -30.97 -1.37 8.23
N ASN A 543 -32.15 -1.39 7.61
CA ASN A 543 -32.76 -2.65 7.19
C ASN A 543 -31.94 -3.26 6.04
N ILE A 544 -31.38 -4.44 6.25
CA ILE A 544 -30.76 -5.24 5.19
C ILE A 544 -31.88 -5.87 4.35
N LYS A 545 -32.34 -5.15 3.33
CA LYS A 545 -33.22 -5.70 2.28
C LYS A 545 -32.47 -6.54 1.24
N LEU A 546 -31.15 -6.42 1.20
CA LEU A 546 -30.27 -6.99 0.17
C LEU A 546 -30.25 -8.53 0.08
N PHE A 547 -30.93 -9.27 0.97
CA PHE A 547 -30.79 -10.72 1.07
C PHE A 547 -32.07 -11.44 1.52
N GLU A 548 -33.25 -10.94 1.17
CA GLU A 548 -34.54 -11.55 1.53
C GLU A 548 -34.82 -12.93 0.87
N ASN A 549 -33.85 -13.55 0.18
CA ASN A 549 -34.00 -14.91 -0.36
C ASN A 549 -32.72 -15.73 -0.24
N SER A 550 -32.87 -17.00 0.16
CA SER A 550 -31.84 -18.04 0.33
C SER A 550 -30.87 -18.24 -0.85
N LYS A 551 -31.20 -17.72 -2.04
CA LYS A 551 -30.35 -17.69 -3.23
C LYS A 551 -29.11 -16.78 -3.12
N ALA A 552 -29.01 -16.00 -2.05
CA ALA A 552 -27.86 -15.15 -1.76
C ALA A 552 -26.57 -15.92 -1.46
N MET A 553 -26.67 -17.03 -0.72
CA MET A 553 -25.50 -17.89 -0.39
C MET A 553 -24.91 -18.52 -1.65
N GLU A 554 -25.77 -19.00 -2.56
CA GLU A 554 -25.39 -19.53 -3.88
C GLU A 554 -24.62 -18.50 -4.73
N ARG A 555 -25.05 -17.22 -4.73
CA ARG A 555 -24.37 -16.14 -5.48
C ARG A 555 -23.04 -15.70 -4.87
N LEU A 556 -22.77 -16.05 -3.62
CA LEU A 556 -21.54 -15.72 -2.91
C LEU A 556 -20.43 -16.79 -3.07
N ASN A 557 -20.68 -17.89 -3.80
CA ASN A 557 -19.89 -19.14 -3.76
C ASN A 557 -19.72 -19.68 -2.32
N MET A 558 -20.68 -19.36 -1.45
CA MET A 558 -20.86 -20.06 -0.18
C MET A 558 -21.74 -21.28 -0.48
N PRO A 559 -21.52 -22.43 0.17
CA PRO A 559 -22.37 -23.61 -0.04
C PRO A 559 -23.85 -23.22 0.10
N SER A 560 -24.69 -23.76 -0.78
CA SER A 560 -26.12 -23.44 -0.76
C SER A 560 -26.78 -23.93 0.54
N ALA A 561 -27.94 -23.37 0.90
CA ALA A 561 -28.85 -23.95 1.92
C ALA A 561 -29.02 -25.47 1.80
N ARG A 562 -28.89 -26.02 0.59
CA ARG A 562 -28.99 -27.45 0.27
C ARG A 562 -27.70 -28.24 0.50
N ASP A 563 -26.52 -27.63 0.33
CA ASP A 563 -25.24 -28.25 0.68
C ASP A 563 -25.02 -28.29 2.20
N HIS A 564 -25.78 -27.51 2.97
CA HIS A 564 -25.68 -27.49 4.43
C HIS A 564 -26.24 -28.75 5.12
N SER A 565 -26.93 -29.66 4.41
CA SER A 565 -27.38 -30.94 4.99
C SER A 565 -26.22 -31.91 5.30
N THR A 566 -25.06 -31.72 4.67
CA THR A 566 -23.83 -32.50 4.93
C THR A 566 -22.83 -31.78 5.85
N ILE A 567 -23.07 -30.51 6.20
CA ILE A 567 -22.09 -29.62 6.85
C ILE A 567 -22.27 -29.52 8.37
N ALA A 568 -23.43 -29.91 8.92
CA ALA A 568 -23.63 -29.94 10.36
C ALA A 568 -23.41 -31.37 10.90
N PRO A 569 -22.23 -31.71 11.47
CA PRO A 569 -22.14 -32.92 12.26
C PRO A 569 -23.11 -32.77 13.45
N SER A 570 -23.90 -33.81 13.70
CA SER A 570 -24.58 -34.11 14.98
C SER A 570 -25.54 -33.05 15.54
N PHE A 571 -26.60 -32.68 14.82
CA PHE A 571 -27.80 -32.21 15.52
C PHE A 571 -28.62 -33.40 15.98
N ASN A 572 -28.85 -33.54 17.30
CA ASN A 572 -30.00 -34.31 17.78
C ASN A 572 -31.27 -33.69 17.14
N PRO A 573 -32.15 -34.47 16.47
CA PRO A 573 -33.43 -33.97 15.95
C PRO A 573 -34.22 -33.11 16.94
N GLU A 574 -34.19 -33.46 18.23
CA GLU A 574 -34.87 -32.72 19.31
C GLU A 574 -34.29 -31.31 19.51
N PHE A 575 -32.96 -31.16 19.39
CA PHE A 575 -32.30 -29.86 19.46
C PHE A 575 -32.75 -28.93 18.32
N ARG A 576 -32.88 -29.49 17.11
CA ARG A 576 -33.31 -28.76 15.93
C ARG A 576 -34.76 -28.26 16.06
N GLU A 577 -35.62 -29.08 16.65
CA GLU A 577 -37.01 -28.71 16.91
C GLU A 577 -37.10 -27.54 17.91
N GLN A 578 -36.30 -27.58 18.97
CA GLN A 578 -36.29 -26.53 20.01
C GLN A 578 -35.72 -25.18 19.53
N LEU A 579 -34.84 -25.15 18.53
CA LEU A 579 -34.32 -23.88 17.98
C LEU A 579 -35.38 -23.06 17.23
N GLY A 580 -36.34 -23.73 16.59
CA GLY A 580 -37.23 -23.09 15.62
C GLY A 580 -36.56 -22.81 14.27
N SER A 581 -37.36 -22.61 13.23
CA SER A 581 -36.91 -22.56 11.83
C SER A 581 -35.92 -21.43 11.54
N GLU A 582 -36.23 -20.21 11.98
CA GLU A 582 -35.41 -19.03 11.69
C GLU A 582 -34.02 -19.09 12.32
N LEU A 583 -33.94 -19.39 13.63
CA LEU A 583 -32.65 -19.50 14.33
C LEU A 583 -31.83 -20.70 13.86
N CYS A 584 -32.49 -21.79 13.45
CA CYS A 584 -31.83 -22.94 12.83
C CYS A 584 -31.10 -22.55 11.52
N ASP A 585 -31.69 -21.69 10.70
CA ASP A 585 -31.06 -21.25 9.46
C ASP A 585 -29.89 -20.27 9.69
N LEU A 586 -30.01 -19.38 10.69
CA LEU A 586 -28.91 -18.52 11.12
C LEU A 586 -27.74 -19.35 11.67
N TRP A 587 -28.04 -20.39 12.44
CA TRP A 587 -27.04 -21.32 12.94
C TRP A 587 -26.30 -22.04 11.81
N LYS A 588 -27.02 -22.65 10.85
CA LYS A 588 -26.40 -23.32 9.70
C LYS A 588 -25.48 -22.38 8.94
N SER A 589 -25.89 -21.12 8.78
CA SER A 589 -25.09 -20.09 8.13
C SER A 589 -23.78 -19.84 8.90
N ALA A 590 -23.84 -19.72 10.22
CA ALA A 590 -22.67 -19.54 11.07
C ALA A 590 -21.73 -20.77 11.08
N ALA A 591 -22.29 -21.97 11.17
CA ALA A 591 -21.54 -23.23 11.09
C ALA A 591 -20.84 -23.36 9.74
N GLY A 592 -21.56 -23.12 8.65
CA GLY A 592 -21.02 -23.11 7.30
C GLY A 592 -19.87 -22.11 7.16
N MET A 593 -20.06 -20.87 7.58
CA MET A 593 -18.98 -19.87 7.57
C MET A 593 -17.75 -20.31 8.34
N SER A 594 -17.93 -20.88 9.54
CA SER A 594 -16.84 -21.37 10.38
C SER A 594 -16.07 -22.50 9.71
N MET A 595 -16.78 -23.45 9.09
CA MET A 595 -16.17 -24.55 8.33
C MET A 595 -15.33 -24.03 7.16
N LEU A 596 -15.86 -23.11 6.35
CA LEU A 596 -15.10 -22.59 5.20
C LEU A 596 -13.84 -21.85 5.63
N VAL A 597 -13.89 -21.12 6.75
CA VAL A 597 -12.71 -20.47 7.33
C VAL A 597 -11.69 -21.52 7.73
N ASN A 598 -12.10 -22.56 8.47
CA ASN A 598 -11.22 -23.63 8.92
C ASN A 598 -10.59 -24.40 7.74
N GLU A 599 -11.37 -24.73 6.71
CA GLU A 599 -10.88 -25.39 5.49
C GLU A 599 -9.86 -24.53 4.74
N ALA A 600 -10.14 -23.23 4.60
CA ALA A 600 -9.25 -22.31 3.90
C ALA A 600 -7.94 -22.11 4.69
N SER A 601 -8.04 -21.97 6.00
CA SER A 601 -6.89 -21.93 6.93
C SER A 601 -6.03 -23.18 6.86
N ALA A 602 -6.65 -24.36 6.75
CA ALA A 602 -5.97 -25.65 6.64
C ALA A 602 -5.50 -25.98 5.22
N SER A 603 -5.57 -25.03 4.27
CA SER A 603 -5.23 -25.23 2.85
C SER A 603 -6.00 -26.36 2.16
N LYS A 604 -7.18 -26.74 2.69
CA LYS A 604 -8.07 -27.76 2.09
C LYS A 604 -8.94 -27.18 0.97
N ARG A 605 -8.96 -25.86 0.82
CA ARG A 605 -9.65 -25.12 -0.24
C ARG A 605 -8.89 -23.85 -0.60
N SER A 606 -9.32 -23.19 -1.67
CA SER A 606 -8.83 -21.85 -2.02
C SER A 606 -9.16 -20.82 -0.93
N LYS A 607 -8.24 -19.87 -0.76
CA LYS A 607 -8.40 -18.75 0.18
C LYS A 607 -9.70 -17.98 -0.08
N LEU A 608 -10.36 -17.56 0.99
CA LEU A 608 -11.65 -16.87 0.92
C LEU A 608 -11.48 -15.40 0.49
N SER A 609 -12.52 -14.88 -0.16
CA SER A 609 -12.63 -13.44 -0.41
C SER A 609 -13.03 -12.71 0.86
N ARG A 610 -12.18 -11.77 1.30
CA ARG A 610 -12.40 -10.96 2.49
C ARG A 610 -13.70 -10.15 2.41
N SER A 611 -13.98 -9.50 1.28
CA SER A 611 -15.19 -8.67 1.14
C SER A 611 -16.48 -9.49 1.16
N LYS A 612 -16.44 -10.73 0.62
CA LYS A 612 -17.60 -11.64 0.65
C LYS A 612 -17.86 -12.16 2.06
N PHE A 613 -16.82 -12.67 2.73
CA PHE A 613 -16.94 -13.08 4.13
C PHE A 613 -17.43 -11.93 5.00
N LEU A 614 -16.86 -10.73 4.80
CA LEU A 614 -17.26 -9.54 5.55
C LEU A 614 -18.75 -9.18 5.32
N ARG A 615 -19.32 -9.47 4.15
CA ARG A 615 -20.75 -9.24 3.91
C ARG A 615 -21.62 -10.27 4.63
N SER A 616 -21.22 -11.55 4.58
CA SER A 616 -21.98 -12.64 5.20
C SER A 616 -22.07 -12.52 6.72
N TYR A 617 -21.00 -12.13 7.42
CA TYR A 617 -21.08 -11.97 8.88
C TYR A 617 -21.86 -10.71 9.29
N ILE A 618 -21.79 -9.60 8.53
CA ILE A 618 -22.61 -8.41 8.79
C ILE A 618 -24.08 -8.77 8.67
N TRP A 619 -24.44 -9.51 7.62
CA TRP A 619 -25.79 -10.02 7.42
C TRP A 619 -26.25 -10.89 8.61
N LEU A 620 -25.41 -11.83 9.04
CA LEU A 620 -25.72 -12.70 10.18
C LEU A 620 -26.00 -11.89 11.46
N GLY A 621 -25.12 -10.93 11.78
CA GLY A 621 -25.28 -10.07 12.95
C GLY A 621 -26.57 -9.25 12.94
N HIS A 622 -26.89 -8.65 11.79
CA HIS A 622 -28.12 -7.90 11.61
C HIS A 622 -29.36 -8.78 11.80
N ARG A 623 -29.37 -9.98 11.23
CA ARG A 623 -30.50 -10.92 11.38
C ARG A 623 -30.65 -11.40 12.82
N LEU A 624 -29.55 -11.69 13.51
CA LEU A 624 -29.59 -12.10 14.92
C LEU A 624 -30.14 -11.00 15.84
N LEU A 625 -29.74 -9.75 15.66
CA LEU A 625 -30.28 -8.64 16.47
C LEU A 625 -31.73 -8.30 16.13
N ASN A 626 -32.16 -8.48 14.88
CA ASN A 626 -33.56 -8.36 14.50
C ASN A 626 -34.42 -9.51 15.05
N TYR A 627 -33.86 -10.73 15.12
CA TYR A 627 -34.52 -11.89 15.71
C TYR A 627 -34.83 -11.67 17.19
N ALA A 628 -33.83 -11.22 17.97
CA ALA A 628 -34.03 -10.82 19.36
C ALA A 628 -33.00 -9.76 19.78
N PRO A 629 -33.41 -8.50 20.01
CA PRO A 629 -32.50 -7.47 20.53
C PRO A 629 -32.12 -7.77 21.99
N LEU A 630 -30.92 -7.39 22.40
CA LEU A 630 -30.36 -7.69 23.72
C LEU A 630 -30.84 -6.74 24.82
N ASN A 631 -31.33 -5.54 24.45
CA ASN A 631 -31.79 -4.51 25.39
C ASN A 631 -33.30 -4.58 25.68
N LYS A 632 -33.99 -5.61 25.17
CA LYS A 632 -35.41 -5.88 25.45
C LYS A 632 -35.56 -7.26 26.09
N PRO A 633 -36.66 -7.52 26.80
CA PRO A 633 -37.00 -8.87 27.23
C PRO A 633 -37.01 -9.84 26.03
N ARG A 634 -36.33 -10.98 26.17
CA ARG A 634 -36.19 -11.99 25.12
C ARG A 634 -37.13 -13.16 25.40
N SER A 635 -38.19 -13.28 24.62
CA SER A 635 -39.15 -14.40 24.68
C SER A 635 -38.60 -15.65 23.99
N LEU A 636 -37.44 -16.12 24.43
CA LEU A 636 -36.74 -17.28 23.88
C LEU A 636 -36.76 -18.41 24.90
N ASN A 637 -36.92 -19.66 24.43
CA ASN A 637 -36.62 -20.80 25.30
C ASN A 637 -35.10 -20.83 25.58
N ARG A 638 -34.69 -21.68 26.52
CA ARG A 638 -33.29 -21.69 26.95
C ARG A 638 -32.31 -22.05 25.83
N ILE A 639 -32.63 -23.06 25.03
CA ILE A 639 -31.78 -23.48 23.90
C ILE A 639 -31.67 -22.35 22.88
N GLN A 640 -32.77 -21.70 22.54
CA GLN A 640 -32.80 -20.52 21.66
C GLN A 640 -31.97 -19.38 22.24
N SER A 641 -32.10 -19.09 23.54
CA SER A 641 -31.33 -18.03 24.21
C SER A 641 -29.83 -18.30 24.14
N MET A 642 -29.40 -19.52 24.50
CA MET A 642 -28.00 -19.92 24.47
C MET A 642 -27.44 -19.90 23.04
N ALA A 643 -28.18 -20.45 22.08
CA ALA A 643 -27.77 -20.46 20.69
C ALA A 643 -27.65 -19.04 20.11
N HIS A 644 -28.66 -18.21 20.35
CA HIS A 644 -28.68 -16.80 19.93
C HIS A 644 -27.51 -16.01 20.53
N LEU A 645 -27.23 -16.19 21.83
CA LEU A 645 -26.07 -15.55 22.48
C LEU A 645 -24.75 -15.99 21.86
N GLY A 646 -24.53 -17.28 21.66
CA GLY A 646 -23.28 -17.77 21.10
C GLY A 646 -23.05 -17.29 19.67
N LEU A 647 -24.10 -17.27 18.84
CA LEU A 647 -24.00 -16.71 17.49
C LEU A 647 -23.70 -15.20 17.51
N LEU A 648 -24.28 -14.43 18.44
CA LEU A 648 -23.97 -13.01 18.61
C LEU A 648 -22.55 -12.78 19.13
N MET A 649 -22.06 -13.62 20.05
CA MET A 649 -20.68 -13.58 20.52
C MET A 649 -19.69 -13.88 19.39
N LEU A 650 -20.02 -14.84 18.52
CA LEU A 650 -19.23 -15.14 17.32
C LEU A 650 -19.20 -13.97 16.33
N VAL A 651 -20.31 -13.26 16.16
CA VAL A 651 -20.34 -12.03 15.34
C VAL A 651 -19.55 -10.91 16.01
N SER A 652 -19.72 -10.73 17.32
CA SER A 652 -19.08 -9.66 18.09
C SER A 652 -17.57 -9.81 18.15
N SER A 653 -17.05 -11.03 18.27
CA SER A 653 -15.61 -11.31 18.31
C SER A 653 -14.91 -11.01 16.97
N LEU A 654 -15.64 -11.07 15.85
CA LEU A 654 -15.15 -10.71 14.51
C LEU A 654 -15.27 -9.20 14.19
N LEU A 655 -15.97 -8.44 15.04
CA LEU A 655 -16.12 -6.98 14.92
C LEU A 655 -14.99 -6.26 15.67
N CYS A 656 -13.75 -6.47 15.24
CA CYS A 656 -12.62 -5.78 15.83
C CYS A 656 -12.69 -4.26 15.55
N GLY A 657 -12.26 -3.45 16.51
CA GLY A 657 -12.03 -2.03 16.31
C GLY A 657 -10.98 -1.75 15.24
N LEU A 658 -10.79 -0.49 14.87
CA LEU A 658 -9.71 -0.10 13.93
C LEU A 658 -8.32 -0.43 14.49
N ASP A 659 -8.18 -0.37 15.81
CA ASP A 659 -7.01 -0.82 16.58
C ASP A 659 -6.84 -2.35 16.65
N ARG A 660 -7.68 -3.11 15.93
CA ARG A 660 -7.72 -4.58 15.91
C ARG A 660 -8.02 -5.23 17.25
N ARG A 661 -8.46 -4.47 18.25
CA ARG A 661 -8.88 -5.03 19.55
C ARG A 661 -10.34 -5.45 19.47
N VAL A 662 -10.67 -6.55 20.14
CA VAL A 662 -12.07 -6.92 20.37
C VAL A 662 -12.56 -6.08 21.53
N VAL A 663 -13.64 -5.32 21.31
CA VAL A 663 -14.25 -4.53 22.37
C VAL A 663 -15.18 -5.44 23.18
N GLU A 664 -14.99 -5.44 24.49
CA GLU A 664 -15.89 -6.13 25.40
C GLU A 664 -17.32 -5.55 25.34
N ASN A 665 -18.31 -6.45 25.24
CA ASN A 665 -19.72 -6.09 25.25
C ASN A 665 -20.34 -6.47 26.61
N ALA A 666 -20.60 -5.45 27.44
CA ALA A 666 -21.12 -5.63 28.78
C ALA A 666 -22.48 -6.35 28.82
N ILE A 667 -23.36 -6.11 27.83
CA ILE A 667 -24.67 -6.75 27.77
C ILE A 667 -24.50 -8.24 27.46
N LEU A 668 -23.69 -8.59 26.46
CA LEU A 668 -23.41 -10.00 26.15
C LEU A 668 -22.72 -10.71 27.31
N SER A 669 -21.76 -10.06 27.97
CA SER A 669 -21.10 -10.60 29.16
C SER A 669 -22.09 -10.89 30.29
N GLN A 670 -22.99 -9.95 30.58
CA GLN A 670 -23.98 -10.12 31.63
C GLN A 670 -24.97 -11.24 31.28
N LEU A 671 -25.47 -11.26 30.05
CA LEU A 671 -26.41 -12.31 29.61
C LEU A 671 -25.78 -13.70 29.62
N LEU A 672 -24.50 -13.82 29.26
CA LEU A 672 -23.77 -15.08 29.38
C LEU A 672 -23.68 -15.52 30.84
N ARG A 673 -23.35 -14.59 31.74
CA ARG A 673 -23.28 -14.86 33.18
C ARG A 673 -24.63 -15.33 33.73
N ASP A 674 -25.70 -14.65 33.36
CA ASP A 674 -27.07 -15.00 33.78
C ASP A 674 -27.47 -16.39 33.27
N GLU A 675 -27.21 -16.72 32.00
CA GLU A 675 -27.48 -18.06 31.46
C GLU A 675 -26.63 -19.15 32.12
N SER A 676 -25.38 -18.84 32.48
CA SER A 676 -24.48 -19.77 33.14
C SER A 676 -24.90 -20.13 34.57
N SER A 677 -25.66 -19.26 35.24
CA SER A 677 -26.17 -19.51 36.60
C SER A 677 -27.41 -20.41 36.68
N ARG A 678 -28.04 -20.76 35.54
CA ARG A 678 -29.26 -21.58 35.51
C ARG A 678 -28.93 -23.09 35.53
N GLU A 679 -29.76 -23.92 36.15
CA GLU A 679 -29.54 -25.39 36.27
C GLU A 679 -29.52 -26.12 34.92
N THR A 680 -28.45 -26.82 34.54
CA THR A 680 -28.31 -27.42 33.20
C THR A 680 -28.71 -28.90 33.11
N SER A 681 -29.37 -29.30 32.02
CA SER A 681 -29.43 -30.70 31.55
C SER A 681 -28.17 -31.05 30.75
N SER A 682 -27.90 -32.36 30.54
CA SER A 682 -26.73 -32.83 29.76
C SER A 682 -26.59 -32.16 28.39
N GLU A 683 -27.67 -32.02 27.62
CA GLU A 683 -27.64 -31.36 26.30
C GLU A 683 -27.31 -29.86 26.41
N THR A 684 -27.86 -29.18 27.42
CA THR A 684 -27.56 -27.76 27.65
C THR A 684 -26.14 -27.54 28.20
N GLN A 685 -25.50 -28.57 28.77
CA GLN A 685 -24.11 -28.46 29.23
C GLN A 685 -23.12 -28.37 28.07
N GLU A 686 -23.32 -29.11 26.97
CA GLU A 686 -22.45 -29.00 25.81
C GLU A 686 -22.49 -27.60 25.17
N ILE A 687 -23.69 -27.02 25.05
CA ILE A 687 -23.87 -25.66 24.53
C ILE A 687 -23.29 -24.63 25.50
N LEU A 688 -23.50 -24.83 26.82
CA LEU A 688 -22.94 -23.94 27.83
C LEU A 688 -21.41 -23.96 27.76
N LEU A 689 -20.80 -25.14 27.62
CA LEU A 689 -19.37 -25.28 27.44
C LEU A 689 -18.90 -24.47 26.23
N TRP A 690 -19.57 -24.63 25.08
CA TRP A 690 -19.27 -23.83 23.89
C TRP A 690 -19.35 -22.32 24.17
N LEU A 691 -20.41 -21.85 24.85
CA LEU A 691 -20.55 -20.44 25.20
C LEU A 691 -19.44 -19.91 26.12
N LEU A 692 -19.05 -20.68 27.14
CA LEU A 692 -18.01 -20.27 28.09
C LEU A 692 -16.65 -20.14 27.39
N PHE A 693 -16.28 -21.11 26.57
CA PHE A 693 -15.03 -21.08 25.79
C PHE A 693 -15.07 -20.00 24.70
N LEU A 694 -16.19 -19.84 24.00
CA LEU A 694 -16.37 -18.79 23.01
C LEU A 694 -16.30 -17.40 23.65
N GLY A 695 -16.87 -17.24 24.85
CA GLY A 695 -16.81 -16.02 25.64
C GLY A 695 -15.40 -15.67 26.06
N ALA A 696 -14.69 -16.63 26.65
CA ALA A 696 -13.30 -16.45 27.08
C ALA A 696 -12.36 -16.13 25.93
N ALA A 697 -12.48 -16.85 24.81
CA ALA A 697 -11.60 -16.67 23.67
C ALA A 697 -11.96 -15.44 22.82
N GLY A 698 -13.22 -15.01 22.84
CA GLY A 698 -13.73 -13.94 22.00
C GLY A 698 -13.87 -12.60 22.71
N ILE A 699 -14.78 -12.51 23.68
CA ILE A 699 -15.31 -11.21 24.17
C ILE A 699 -14.94 -10.86 25.62
N LEU A 700 -14.65 -11.83 26.48
CA LEU A 700 -14.36 -11.64 27.91
C LEU A 700 -12.85 -11.42 28.13
N GLN A 701 -12.37 -10.24 27.73
CA GLN A 701 -10.93 -9.93 27.77
C GLN A 701 -10.46 -9.45 29.16
N ASP A 702 -11.37 -8.89 29.99
CA ASP A 702 -11.04 -8.47 31.35
C ASP A 702 -10.75 -9.68 32.27
N PRO A 703 -9.58 -9.73 32.93
CA PRO A 703 -9.23 -10.80 33.88
C PRO A 703 -10.22 -11.00 35.03
N SER A 704 -11.02 -9.98 35.38
CA SER A 704 -12.04 -10.04 36.43
C SER A 704 -13.12 -11.10 36.16
N HIS A 705 -13.38 -11.41 34.88
CA HIS A 705 -14.32 -12.47 34.50
C HIS A 705 -13.88 -13.86 34.96
N ASN A 706 -12.57 -14.11 35.13
CA ASN A 706 -12.07 -15.41 35.58
C ASN A 706 -12.65 -15.84 36.93
N ILE A 707 -13.09 -14.88 37.77
CA ILE A 707 -13.66 -15.14 39.11
C ILE A 707 -14.89 -16.05 39.02
N TRP A 708 -15.74 -15.86 38.01
CA TRP A 708 -16.94 -16.68 37.82
C TRP A 708 -16.79 -17.67 36.66
N LEU A 709 -16.04 -17.30 35.63
CA LEU A 709 -15.88 -18.06 34.40
C LEU A 709 -15.09 -19.35 34.63
N VAL A 710 -13.99 -19.29 35.38
CA VAL A 710 -13.12 -20.46 35.61
C VAL A 710 -13.85 -21.52 36.46
N PRO A 711 -14.44 -21.20 37.63
CA PRO A 711 -15.21 -22.18 38.40
C PRO A 711 -16.37 -22.77 37.61
N LYS A 712 -17.13 -21.93 36.88
CA LYS A 712 -18.28 -22.40 36.09
C LYS A 712 -17.87 -23.32 34.94
N THR A 713 -16.75 -23.02 34.28
CA THR A 713 -16.22 -23.88 33.21
C THR A 713 -15.75 -25.21 33.77
N TRP A 714 -15.10 -25.21 34.94
CA TRP A 714 -14.72 -26.43 35.65
C TRP A 714 -15.93 -27.31 36.00
N GLU A 715 -16.97 -26.74 36.61
CA GLU A 715 -18.22 -27.45 36.93
C GLU A 715 -18.85 -28.09 35.68
N THR A 716 -18.89 -27.32 34.58
CA THR A 716 -19.47 -27.76 33.31
C THR A 716 -18.64 -28.90 32.69
N MET A 717 -17.31 -28.82 32.75
CA MET A 717 -16.41 -29.89 32.30
C MET A 717 -16.57 -31.16 33.13
N GLN A 718 -16.70 -31.04 34.45
CA GLN A 718 -16.90 -32.19 35.35
C GLN A 718 -18.23 -32.90 35.07
N ALA A 719 -19.31 -32.13 34.88
CA ALA A 719 -20.61 -32.69 34.59
C ALA A 719 -20.65 -33.44 33.24
N LEU A 720 -19.81 -33.03 32.28
CA LEU A 720 -19.61 -33.69 30.99
C LEU A 720 -18.52 -34.78 31.00
N GLY A 721 -17.81 -34.99 32.13
CA GLY A 721 -16.73 -35.97 32.24
C GLY A 721 -15.48 -35.63 31.39
N LEU A 722 -15.18 -34.35 31.19
CA LEU A 722 -14.09 -33.89 30.31
C LEU A 722 -12.81 -33.60 31.11
N GLY A 723 -11.76 -34.40 30.87
CA GLY A 723 -10.47 -34.27 31.57
C GLY A 723 -9.30 -33.81 30.69
N THR A 724 -9.45 -33.79 29.36
CA THR A 724 -8.36 -33.47 28.43
C THR A 724 -8.77 -32.38 27.44
N TRP A 725 -7.79 -31.62 26.93
CA TRP A 725 -8.05 -30.60 25.91
C TRP A 725 -8.70 -31.20 24.66
N ASP A 726 -8.28 -32.39 24.23
CA ASP A 726 -8.87 -33.08 23.08
C ASP A 726 -10.35 -33.43 23.30
N SER A 727 -10.73 -33.85 24.52
CA SER A 727 -12.12 -34.13 24.86
C SER A 727 -12.98 -32.86 24.82
N VAL A 728 -12.48 -31.74 25.33
CA VAL A 728 -13.15 -30.43 25.26
C VAL A 728 -13.29 -29.99 23.80
N ARG A 729 -12.20 -30.07 23.02
CA ARG A 729 -12.17 -29.68 21.61
C ARG A 729 -13.16 -30.47 20.76
N SER A 730 -13.32 -31.76 21.05
CA SER A 730 -14.33 -32.62 20.41
C SER A 730 -15.75 -32.08 20.58
N ILE A 731 -16.10 -31.56 21.76
CA ILE A 731 -17.39 -30.91 22.01
C ILE A 731 -17.47 -29.56 21.29
N LEU A 732 -16.44 -28.70 21.40
CA LEU A 732 -16.45 -27.38 20.78
C LEU A 732 -16.65 -27.43 19.26
N PHE A 733 -16.08 -28.45 18.58
CA PHE A 733 -16.22 -28.64 17.14
C PHE A 733 -17.60 -29.13 16.68
N LYS A 734 -18.50 -29.51 17.60
CA LYS A 734 -19.92 -29.73 17.28
C LYS A 734 -20.67 -28.43 16.99
N PHE A 735 -20.13 -27.29 17.43
CA PHE A 735 -20.75 -25.98 17.37
C PHE A 735 -20.00 -25.06 16.39
N PRO A 736 -20.59 -23.93 15.94
CA PRO A 736 -19.89 -22.93 15.13
C PRO A 736 -18.59 -22.48 15.82
N TRP A 737 -17.46 -22.83 15.22
CA TRP A 737 -16.14 -22.63 15.80
C TRP A 737 -15.08 -22.38 14.72
N MET A 738 -14.34 -21.28 14.84
CA MET A 738 -13.21 -20.95 13.97
C MET A 738 -11.90 -21.28 14.69
N SER A 739 -11.28 -22.42 14.37
CA SER A 739 -10.17 -23.00 15.15
C SER A 739 -9.00 -22.02 15.24
N ASP A 740 -8.46 -21.57 14.11
CA ASP A 740 -7.34 -20.62 14.09
C ASP A 740 -7.60 -19.35 14.90
N PHE A 741 -8.87 -18.97 15.02
CA PHE A 741 -9.27 -17.76 15.72
C PHE A 741 -9.36 -17.95 17.24
N TYR A 742 -10.04 -19.00 17.69
CA TYR A 742 -10.36 -19.18 19.12
C TYR A 742 -9.41 -20.12 19.87
N GLU A 743 -8.63 -20.97 19.18
CA GLU A 743 -7.86 -22.06 19.81
C GLU A 743 -6.94 -21.54 20.94
N SER A 744 -6.24 -20.44 20.69
CA SER A 744 -5.27 -19.88 21.65
C SER A 744 -5.94 -19.40 22.96
N GLY A 745 -7.00 -18.60 22.85
CA GLY A 745 -7.76 -18.12 24.02
C GLY A 745 -8.49 -19.24 24.74
N ALA A 746 -9.02 -20.20 23.99
CA ALA A 746 -9.73 -21.35 24.54
C ALA A 746 -8.78 -22.30 25.31
N SER A 747 -7.61 -22.60 24.75
CA SER A 747 -6.57 -23.38 25.43
C SER A 747 -6.08 -22.68 26.70
N ALA A 748 -5.93 -21.34 26.67
CA ALA A 748 -5.57 -20.57 27.86
C ALA A 748 -6.62 -20.66 28.97
N LEU A 749 -7.93 -20.64 28.65
CA LEU A 749 -8.97 -20.91 29.63
C LEU A 749 -8.87 -22.32 30.21
N PHE A 750 -8.67 -23.33 29.36
CA PHE A 750 -8.52 -24.72 29.80
C PHE A 750 -7.38 -24.88 30.80
N VAL A 751 -6.22 -24.26 30.55
CA VAL A 751 -5.09 -24.27 31.50
C VAL A 751 -5.45 -23.63 32.84
N LYS A 752 -6.20 -22.52 32.85
CA LYS A 752 -6.66 -21.90 34.11
C LYS A 752 -7.62 -22.81 34.87
N VAL A 753 -8.49 -23.51 34.15
CA VAL A 753 -9.46 -24.46 34.73
C VAL A 753 -8.75 -25.67 35.35
N THR A 754 -7.72 -26.21 34.70
CA THR A 754 -6.96 -27.34 35.27
C THR A 754 -6.14 -26.92 36.49
N GLN A 755 -5.57 -25.71 36.50
CA GLN A 755 -4.91 -25.14 37.69
C GLN A 755 -5.90 -24.96 38.85
N TYR A 756 -7.11 -24.47 38.56
CA TYR A 756 -8.17 -24.34 39.55
C TYR A 756 -8.56 -25.71 40.13
N GLN A 757 -8.72 -26.74 39.29
CA GLN A 757 -8.98 -28.11 39.72
C GLN A 757 -7.92 -28.63 40.70
N SER A 758 -6.63 -28.42 40.41
CA SER A 758 -5.54 -28.82 41.31
C SER A 758 -5.64 -28.13 42.68
N SER A 759 -6.02 -26.85 42.70
CA SER A 759 -6.20 -26.10 43.95
C SER A 759 -7.40 -26.60 44.79
N GLN A 760 -8.48 -27.04 44.15
CA GLN A 760 -9.65 -27.59 44.81
C GLN A 760 -9.42 -29.00 45.35
N LEU A 761 -8.52 -29.79 44.74
CA LEU A 761 -8.14 -31.12 45.21
C LEU A 761 -7.09 -31.09 46.33
N SER A 762 -6.40 -29.96 46.51
CA SER A 762 -5.43 -29.74 47.60
C SER A 762 -6.04 -29.14 48.88
N LEU A 763 -7.31 -28.70 48.80
CA LEU A 763 -8.14 -28.26 49.91
C LEU A 763 -9.05 -29.42 50.35
#